data_AF-A0ABD4ZM51-F1
#
_entry.id   AF-A0ABD4ZM51-F1
#
_cell.length_a   1.000
_cell.length_b   1.000
_cell.length_c   1.000
_cell.angle_alpha   90.00
_cell.angle_beta   90.00
_cell.angle_gamma   90.00
#
_symmetry.space_group_name_H-M   'P 1'
#
loop_
_entity.id
_entity.type
_entity.pdbx_description
1 polymer ?
#
loop_
_entity_poly.entity_id
_entity_poly.type
_entity_poly.pdbx_seq_one_letter_code
_entity_poly.pdbx_strand_id
1 'polypeptide(L)'
;MKFYFIQNNDNIVINPSHISNLIKQKFSPSSNFEIKSLTYKGDKWKQTDINQDDVVILGLGHLFNPEYVRGEIKAQVSYFLKKKVKVALATEYRYFNYYRNYFDKDSDGMAIHNLAWKNRLPVLDVYSFLNSWYLSDVRKQSDLEPVKYRDNEQQIKSGVKQQLFENFISTWLYRKFIKPNRSQYLYGASIYPEVWSDEINEEDMDHMEKIGFNTVRIGEFFWSKLEPEENHYDMEYLRNLLEKLKRHHLKVILGIPSPTPPRWFTLHYPEARVVNKDGQVDEHGSRQHVCTNNLVFRKKVYQLTKKIAAVANDFDNIVAIQIDNEFKCHVDQCFCESCKKLWPRWLKEKYGIIENLNKSWGTNLWSERYPNFDSVVMPTKTPFTHNTGLENAFADFTADTVNDFASGIIQILIDNTKIPITHNSSMNFNLNNFELFNQLDIAGYDTYPRFDQYWNFPINLDLFRNVKDTSNFYLLETCTSHVGYIGNYVPPYSKGYLPVEVFLGYAAGLNSILYWPYRGQRVGVEQTHSAVVTQAGTPDLGYEDVLKGEQILNRIKPILKETTVRKAKVAIIYSDETKRKMNTESGGIYQYRPTFTEVYEAITRRGISVEVIQPNADFSEFNCIIAPYIRSVDQDLLNKFKYFSENGGELILGPLTGDRTVEGNWHNNDNGLGQLGIWLGVKNVVQYLSSEDKTAARVQVDKKEDRFSGLVTLFDTDHEMKDVRTIAPVAGNRSITYQNKNVIYIGGMPEDCMKSCFWDYVIDKYIKTNSEQIIEQMDDGIYKYERENDDFVYIFIANMSDKSRNIRVDKENILNENNEKISVGLHKFEPYTYRIFKIKKERK
;
A
#
# COMPACT_ATOMS: atom_id res chain seq x y z
N MET A 1 -29.50 -2.85 6.49
CA MET A 1 -28.41 -3.59 5.82
C MET A 1 -28.55 -5.07 6.12
N LYS A 2 -28.50 -5.92 5.11
CA LYS A 2 -28.47 -7.38 5.27
C LYS A 2 -27.14 -7.93 4.77
N PHE A 3 -26.63 -8.95 5.46
CA PHE A 3 -25.45 -9.71 5.06
C PHE A 3 -25.90 -11.06 4.50
N TYR A 4 -25.57 -11.34 3.24
CA TYR A 4 -25.92 -12.59 2.56
C TYR A 4 -24.65 -13.41 2.35
N PHE A 5 -24.52 -14.51 3.09
CA PHE A 5 -23.54 -15.54 2.78
C PHE A 5 -24.10 -16.44 1.68
N ILE A 6 -23.51 -16.35 0.48
CA ILE A 6 -23.91 -17.17 -0.66
C ILE A 6 -22.95 -18.35 -0.78
N GLN A 7 -23.48 -19.55 -0.62
CA GLN A 7 -22.75 -20.80 -0.61
C GLN A 7 -23.25 -21.72 -1.72
N ASN A 8 -22.34 -22.52 -2.31
CA ASN A 8 -22.69 -23.55 -3.29
C ASN A 8 -22.77 -24.96 -2.68
N ASN A 9 -22.44 -25.10 -1.39
CA ASN A 9 -22.34 -26.37 -0.67
C ASN A 9 -22.59 -26.18 0.83
N ASP A 10 -23.02 -27.24 1.52
CA ASP A 10 -23.45 -27.25 2.92
C ASP A 10 -22.30 -27.49 3.93
N ASN A 11 -21.05 -27.59 3.47
CA ASN A 11 -19.91 -28.03 4.29
C ASN A 11 -19.46 -27.02 5.38
N ILE A 12 -19.86 -25.75 5.29
CA ILE A 12 -19.63 -24.74 6.32
C ILE A 12 -20.97 -24.14 6.73
N VAL A 13 -21.61 -24.76 7.72
CA VAL A 13 -22.82 -24.23 8.34
C VAL A 13 -22.42 -23.17 9.38
N ILE A 14 -22.56 -21.91 9.01
CA ILE A 14 -22.63 -20.80 9.98
C ILE A 14 -24.04 -20.71 10.54
N ASN A 15 -24.20 -20.29 11.80
CA ASN A 15 -25.50 -19.94 12.38
C ASN A 15 -25.67 -18.41 12.36
N PRO A 16 -26.47 -17.86 11.42
CA PRO A 16 -26.63 -16.41 11.28
C PRO A 16 -27.17 -15.73 12.55
N SER A 17 -28.07 -16.40 13.26
CA SER A 17 -28.64 -15.89 14.52
C SER A 17 -27.59 -15.78 15.61
N HIS A 18 -26.71 -16.78 15.72
CA HIS A 18 -25.61 -16.73 16.69
C HIS A 18 -24.61 -15.64 16.34
N ILE A 19 -24.20 -15.48 15.07
CA ILE A 19 -23.31 -14.39 14.65
C ILE A 19 -23.95 -13.02 14.95
N SER A 20 -25.24 -12.84 14.65
CA SER A 20 -25.94 -11.59 14.98
C SER A 20 -25.94 -11.29 16.47
N ASN A 21 -26.17 -12.30 17.31
CA ASN A 21 -26.12 -12.17 18.76
C ASN A 21 -24.70 -11.82 19.25
N LEU A 22 -23.67 -12.48 18.71
CA LEU A 22 -22.27 -12.17 19.05
C LEU A 22 -21.93 -10.72 18.70
N ILE A 23 -22.33 -10.22 17.52
CA ILE A 23 -22.09 -8.81 17.15
C ILE A 23 -22.80 -7.86 18.11
N LYS A 24 -24.07 -8.13 18.45
CA LYS A 24 -24.84 -7.30 19.40
C LYS A 24 -24.21 -7.29 20.78
N GLN A 25 -23.82 -8.45 21.30
CA GLN A 25 -23.18 -8.60 22.61
C GLN A 25 -21.79 -7.95 22.66
N LYS A 26 -20.95 -8.15 21.64
CA LYS A 26 -19.56 -7.67 21.62
C LYS A 26 -19.45 -6.16 21.34
N PHE A 27 -20.34 -5.62 20.50
CA PHE A 27 -20.10 -4.31 19.88
C PHE A 27 -21.19 -3.27 20.06
N SER A 28 -22.40 -3.65 20.51
CA SER A 28 -23.54 -2.72 20.65
C SER A 28 -23.71 -1.79 19.43
N PRO A 29 -23.89 -2.36 18.22
CA PRO A 29 -23.87 -1.59 16.98
C PRO A 29 -25.03 -0.58 16.93
N SER A 30 -24.76 0.59 16.35
CA SER A 30 -25.74 1.68 16.24
C SER A 30 -26.79 1.47 15.15
N SER A 31 -26.59 0.51 14.25
CA SER A 31 -27.46 0.22 13.11
C SER A 31 -28.04 -1.19 13.16
N ASN A 32 -29.29 -1.33 12.72
CA ASN A 32 -29.93 -2.63 12.55
C ASN A 32 -29.36 -3.37 11.34
N PHE A 33 -29.01 -4.63 11.54
CA PHE A 33 -28.56 -5.53 10.49
C PHE A 33 -29.15 -6.94 10.67
N GLU A 34 -29.20 -7.67 9.57
CA GLU A 34 -29.66 -9.06 9.52
C GLU A 34 -28.61 -9.91 8.80
N ILE A 35 -28.38 -11.14 9.24
CA ILE A 35 -27.48 -12.08 8.58
C ILE A 35 -28.33 -13.22 8.01
N LYS A 36 -28.08 -13.56 6.75
CA LYS A 36 -28.74 -14.64 6.03
C LYS A 36 -27.68 -15.56 5.41
N SER A 37 -27.93 -16.85 5.45
CA SER A 37 -27.17 -17.84 4.68
C SER A 37 -28.06 -18.39 3.58
N LEU A 38 -27.53 -18.46 2.37
CA LEU A 38 -28.24 -18.92 1.18
C LEU A 38 -27.39 -19.98 0.47
N THR A 39 -27.90 -21.21 0.43
CA THR A 39 -27.30 -22.29 -0.37
C THR A 39 -27.97 -22.35 -1.74
N TYR A 40 -27.19 -22.33 -2.82
CA TYR A 40 -27.71 -22.40 -4.19
C TYR A 40 -27.10 -23.52 -5.02
N LYS A 41 -27.90 -23.98 -6.00
CA LYS A 41 -27.45 -24.73 -7.18
C LYS A 41 -27.77 -23.91 -8.44
N GLY A 42 -26.80 -23.66 -9.29
CA GLY A 42 -26.97 -22.89 -10.53
C GLY A 42 -27.32 -21.41 -10.29
N ASP A 43 -28.11 -20.81 -11.19
CA ASP A 43 -28.39 -19.36 -11.25
C ASP A 43 -29.41 -18.82 -10.24
N LYS A 44 -29.85 -19.63 -9.26
CA LYS A 44 -30.93 -19.28 -8.32
C LYS A 44 -30.60 -18.06 -7.42
N TRP A 45 -29.32 -17.75 -7.21
CA TRP A 45 -28.88 -16.55 -6.49
C TRP A 45 -29.41 -15.25 -7.13
N LYS A 46 -29.67 -15.24 -8.44
CA LYS A 46 -30.23 -14.08 -9.17
C LYS A 46 -31.66 -13.72 -8.75
N GLN A 47 -32.39 -14.66 -8.15
CA GLN A 47 -33.79 -14.50 -7.74
C GLN A 47 -33.94 -13.91 -6.33
N THR A 48 -32.82 -13.75 -5.60
CA THR A 48 -32.82 -13.12 -4.27
C THR A 48 -33.02 -11.62 -4.40
N ASP A 49 -33.93 -11.05 -3.62
CA ASP A 49 -34.12 -9.60 -3.51
C ASP A 49 -33.01 -8.98 -2.64
N ILE A 50 -31.93 -8.54 -3.30
CA ILE A 50 -30.73 -7.96 -2.68
C ILE A 50 -30.62 -6.50 -3.12
N ASN A 51 -30.56 -5.59 -2.14
CA ASN A 51 -30.52 -4.14 -2.34
C ASN A 51 -29.09 -3.60 -2.35
N GLN A 52 -28.89 -2.38 -2.84
CA GLN A 52 -27.58 -1.71 -2.89
C GLN A 52 -26.91 -1.54 -1.51
N ASP A 53 -27.71 -1.42 -0.44
CA ASP A 53 -27.20 -1.27 0.93
C ASP A 53 -26.83 -2.60 1.59
N ASP A 54 -27.11 -3.72 0.93
CA ASP A 54 -26.79 -5.06 1.41
C ASP A 54 -25.36 -5.46 1.06
N VAL A 55 -24.84 -6.44 1.78
CA VAL A 55 -23.50 -7.00 1.59
C VAL A 55 -23.63 -8.47 1.21
N VAL A 56 -22.95 -8.88 0.16
CA VAL A 56 -22.89 -10.28 -0.28
C VAL A 56 -21.49 -10.82 -0.07
N ILE A 57 -21.39 -11.94 0.66
CA ILE A 57 -20.14 -12.66 0.90
C ILE A 57 -20.17 -13.92 0.03
N LEU A 58 -19.24 -14.00 -0.93
CA LEU A 58 -19.14 -15.07 -1.92
C LEU A 58 -17.98 -16.02 -1.61
N GLY A 59 -18.12 -17.28 -1.99
CA GLY A 59 -17.05 -18.27 -1.90
C GLY A 59 -16.89 -18.92 -0.53
N LEU A 60 -17.75 -18.64 0.46
CA LEU A 60 -17.65 -19.37 1.72
C LEU A 60 -18.08 -20.84 1.51
N GLY A 61 -17.19 -21.79 1.82
CA GLY A 61 -17.52 -23.23 1.77
C GLY A 61 -17.53 -23.88 0.39
N HIS A 62 -16.98 -23.22 -0.65
CA HIS A 62 -16.74 -23.87 -1.94
C HIS A 62 -15.70 -25.00 -1.83
N LEU A 63 -15.60 -25.86 -2.86
CA LEU A 63 -14.58 -26.91 -2.95
C LEU A 63 -13.39 -26.40 -3.77
N PHE A 64 -12.17 -26.72 -3.31
CA PHE A 64 -10.87 -26.53 -3.97
C PHE A 64 -10.93 -26.59 -5.51
N ASN A 65 -11.13 -25.45 -6.17
CA ASN A 65 -11.30 -25.39 -7.62
C ASN A 65 -11.08 -23.98 -8.18
N PRO A 66 -9.89 -23.71 -8.76
CA PRO A 66 -9.59 -22.37 -9.27
C PRO A 66 -10.51 -21.96 -10.42
N GLU A 67 -11.05 -22.93 -11.16
CA GLU A 67 -12.02 -22.69 -12.23
C GLU A 67 -13.39 -22.27 -11.69
N TYR A 68 -13.76 -22.72 -10.48
CA TYR A 68 -14.95 -22.20 -9.79
C TYR A 68 -14.80 -20.71 -9.48
N VAL A 69 -13.63 -20.31 -8.97
CA VAL A 69 -13.33 -18.90 -8.67
C VAL A 69 -13.28 -18.06 -9.96
N ARG A 70 -12.55 -18.53 -10.97
CA ARG A 70 -12.36 -17.82 -12.25
C ARG A 70 -13.64 -17.75 -13.10
N GLY A 71 -14.53 -18.73 -12.95
CA GLY A 71 -15.81 -18.82 -13.65
C GLY A 71 -16.98 -18.26 -12.86
N GLU A 72 -17.50 -19.04 -11.91
CA GLU A 72 -18.77 -18.76 -11.24
C GLU A 72 -18.68 -17.57 -10.28
N ILE A 73 -17.66 -17.52 -9.41
CA ILE A 73 -17.50 -16.38 -8.48
C ILE A 73 -17.27 -15.09 -9.26
N LYS A 74 -16.42 -15.10 -10.29
CA LYS A 74 -16.22 -13.94 -11.18
C LYS A 74 -17.54 -13.44 -11.79
N ALA A 75 -18.41 -14.35 -12.24
CA ALA A 75 -19.72 -14.00 -12.78
C ALA A 75 -20.65 -13.41 -11.71
N GLN A 76 -20.66 -13.96 -10.50
CA GLN A 76 -21.44 -13.45 -9.36
C GLN A 76 -20.97 -12.05 -8.95
N VAL A 77 -19.65 -11.84 -8.79
CA VAL A 77 -19.05 -10.53 -8.52
C VAL A 77 -19.52 -9.51 -9.56
N SER A 78 -19.38 -9.86 -10.85
CA SER A 78 -19.77 -8.98 -11.96
C SER A 78 -21.26 -8.60 -11.92
N TYR A 79 -22.14 -9.54 -11.52
CA TYR A 79 -23.57 -9.26 -11.39
C TYR A 79 -23.88 -8.31 -10.23
N PHE A 80 -23.32 -8.57 -9.04
CA PHE A 80 -23.63 -7.79 -7.85
C PHE A 80 -23.04 -6.37 -7.92
N LEU A 81 -21.83 -6.22 -8.48
CA LEU A 81 -21.24 -4.90 -8.71
C LEU A 81 -22.04 -4.06 -9.71
N LYS A 82 -22.59 -4.67 -10.77
CA LYS A 82 -23.52 -3.98 -11.70
C LYS A 82 -24.78 -3.45 -11.00
N LYS A 83 -25.22 -4.11 -9.93
CA LYS A 83 -26.34 -3.67 -9.08
C LYS A 83 -25.92 -2.71 -7.96
N LYS A 84 -24.65 -2.30 -7.92
CA LYS A 84 -24.07 -1.46 -6.86
C LYS A 84 -24.21 -2.07 -5.45
N VAL A 85 -24.26 -3.39 -5.37
CA VAL A 85 -24.28 -4.13 -4.09
C VAL A 85 -22.84 -4.27 -3.58
N LYS A 86 -22.64 -4.18 -2.26
CA LYS A 86 -21.32 -4.40 -1.65
C LYS A 86 -20.98 -5.89 -1.71
N VAL A 87 -19.78 -6.22 -2.20
CA VAL A 87 -19.34 -7.62 -2.33
C VAL A 87 -18.08 -7.84 -1.49
N ALA A 88 -18.00 -9.00 -0.85
CA ALA A 88 -16.78 -9.54 -0.28
C ALA A 88 -16.56 -10.97 -0.75
N LEU A 89 -15.30 -11.40 -0.75
CA LEU A 89 -14.92 -12.77 -1.07
C LEU A 89 -14.46 -13.48 0.20
N ALA A 90 -14.59 -14.80 0.24
CA ALA A 90 -14.07 -15.64 1.31
C ALA A 90 -13.07 -16.67 0.74
N THR A 91 -11.97 -16.89 1.45
CA THR A 91 -11.09 -18.02 1.18
C THR A 91 -11.70 -19.30 1.75
N GLU A 92 -11.25 -20.46 1.27
CA GLU A 92 -11.81 -21.76 1.65
C GLU A 92 -11.31 -22.24 3.03
N TYR A 93 -12.14 -23.01 3.75
CA TYR A 93 -11.69 -23.81 4.88
C TYR A 93 -10.88 -25.02 4.41
N ARG A 94 -9.73 -25.30 5.03
CA ARG A 94 -8.86 -26.39 4.62
C ARG A 94 -8.47 -27.32 5.75
N TYR A 95 -7.97 -28.48 5.37
CA TYR A 95 -7.38 -29.45 6.27
C TYR A 95 -5.92 -29.10 6.57
N PHE A 96 -5.50 -29.33 7.81
CA PHE A 96 -4.12 -29.22 8.24
C PHE A 96 -3.37 -30.49 7.87
N ASN A 97 -2.16 -30.38 7.35
CA ASN A 97 -1.33 -31.55 7.09
C ASN A 97 -0.23 -31.65 8.15
N TYR A 98 -0.12 -32.81 8.81
CA TYR A 98 0.81 -33.05 9.92
C TYR A 98 2.30 -32.86 9.52
N TYR A 99 2.64 -33.06 8.24
CA TYR A 99 4.02 -33.07 7.74
C TYR A 99 4.39 -31.90 6.82
N ARG A 100 3.46 -30.96 6.53
CA ARG A 100 3.75 -29.90 5.54
C ARG A 100 4.61 -28.78 6.11
N ASN A 101 5.62 -28.40 5.34
CA ASN A 101 6.30 -27.11 5.39
C ASN A 101 5.38 -26.05 4.74
N TYR A 102 5.24 -24.89 5.37
CA TYR A 102 4.05 -24.03 5.34
C TYR A 102 4.04 -23.02 4.19
N PHE A 103 2.96 -22.97 3.42
CA PHE A 103 2.62 -21.84 2.56
C PHE A 103 1.10 -21.66 2.58
N ASP A 104 0.62 -20.46 2.95
CA ASP A 104 -0.80 -20.20 3.25
C ASP A 104 -1.60 -19.65 2.04
N LYS A 105 -1.06 -19.57 0.82
CA LYS A 105 -1.86 -19.24 -0.38
C LYS A 105 -1.69 -20.24 -1.51
N ASP A 106 -2.62 -21.16 -1.65
CA ASP A 106 -2.61 -22.06 -2.81
C ASP A 106 -3.23 -21.38 -4.06
N SER A 107 -3.34 -22.13 -5.15
CA SER A 107 -3.94 -21.64 -6.41
C SER A 107 -5.35 -21.03 -6.26
N ASP A 108 -6.21 -21.57 -5.38
CA ASP A 108 -7.54 -21.00 -5.10
C ASP A 108 -7.46 -19.69 -4.31
N GLY A 109 -6.67 -19.67 -3.23
CA GLY A 109 -6.42 -18.48 -2.44
C GLY A 109 -5.86 -17.35 -3.32
N MET A 110 -4.85 -17.65 -4.13
CA MET A 110 -4.29 -16.69 -5.11
C MET A 110 -5.36 -16.18 -6.08
N ALA A 111 -6.26 -17.05 -6.57
CA ALA A 111 -7.36 -16.64 -7.45
C ALA A 111 -8.37 -15.71 -6.76
N ILE A 112 -8.74 -15.99 -5.49
CA ILE A 112 -9.62 -15.14 -4.68
C ILE A 112 -8.96 -13.77 -4.43
N HIS A 113 -7.71 -13.75 -3.98
CA HIS A 113 -6.98 -12.49 -3.71
C HIS A 113 -6.79 -11.67 -4.99
N ASN A 114 -6.53 -12.31 -6.14
CA ASN A 114 -6.45 -11.61 -7.42
C ASN A 114 -7.82 -11.04 -7.85
N LEU A 115 -8.90 -11.82 -7.74
CA LEU A 115 -10.25 -11.34 -8.05
C LEU A 115 -10.67 -10.18 -7.14
N ALA A 116 -10.33 -10.27 -5.85
CA ALA A 116 -10.51 -9.20 -4.88
C ALA A 116 -9.69 -7.97 -5.23
N TRP A 117 -8.41 -8.13 -5.58
CA TRP A 117 -7.54 -7.03 -6.00
C TRP A 117 -8.13 -6.31 -7.21
N LYS A 118 -8.55 -7.03 -8.25
CA LYS A 118 -9.11 -6.45 -9.48
C LYS A 118 -10.35 -5.59 -9.27
N ASN A 119 -11.14 -5.93 -8.26
CA ASN A 119 -12.42 -5.28 -7.96
C ASN A 119 -12.42 -4.51 -6.64
N ARG A 120 -11.25 -4.37 -5.99
CA ARG A 120 -11.04 -3.77 -4.67
C ARG A 120 -12.00 -4.29 -3.58
N LEU A 121 -12.18 -5.61 -3.53
CA LEU A 121 -13.13 -6.25 -2.61
C LEU A 121 -12.46 -6.68 -1.29
N PRO A 122 -13.14 -6.54 -0.14
CA PRO A 122 -12.70 -7.16 1.10
C PRO A 122 -12.62 -8.68 0.99
N VAL A 123 -11.63 -9.27 1.68
CA VAL A 123 -11.47 -10.73 1.77
C VAL A 123 -11.69 -11.17 3.23
N LEU A 124 -12.62 -12.09 3.42
CA LEU A 124 -12.76 -12.90 4.62
C LEU A 124 -11.75 -14.06 4.52
N ASP A 125 -10.54 -13.83 5.02
CA ASP A 125 -9.43 -14.79 4.86
C ASP A 125 -9.47 -15.90 5.91
N VAL A 126 -10.41 -16.82 5.69
CA VAL A 126 -10.63 -18.02 6.50
C VAL A 126 -9.38 -18.88 6.61
N TYR A 127 -8.63 -19.07 5.51
CA TYR A 127 -7.51 -20.00 5.51
C TYR A 127 -6.34 -19.47 6.35
N SER A 128 -5.93 -18.21 6.15
CA SER A 128 -4.90 -17.58 6.99
C SER A 128 -5.33 -17.54 8.46
N PHE A 129 -6.63 -17.36 8.75
CA PHE A 129 -7.16 -17.40 10.11
C PHE A 129 -6.96 -18.77 10.76
N LEU A 130 -7.35 -19.85 10.08
CA LEU A 130 -7.21 -21.20 10.63
C LEU A 130 -5.74 -21.58 10.84
N ASN A 131 -4.87 -21.23 9.88
CA ASN A 131 -3.45 -21.56 9.97
C ASN A 131 -2.79 -20.81 11.12
N SER A 132 -3.03 -19.51 11.23
CA SER A 132 -2.52 -18.70 12.35
C SER A 132 -3.11 -19.14 13.69
N TRP A 133 -4.39 -19.53 13.73
CA TRP A 133 -5.04 -20.11 14.91
C TRP A 133 -4.40 -21.44 15.35
N TYR A 134 -4.09 -22.32 14.39
CA TYR A 134 -3.42 -23.60 14.65
C TYR A 134 -2.00 -23.41 15.16
N LEU A 135 -1.25 -22.49 14.55
CA LEU A 135 0.13 -22.20 14.92
C LEU A 135 0.24 -21.46 16.27
N SER A 136 -0.75 -20.66 16.65
CA SER A 136 -0.70 -19.85 17.87
C SER A 136 -0.92 -20.60 19.20
N ASP A 137 -1.26 -21.90 19.21
CA ASP A 137 -1.53 -22.62 20.48
C ASP A 137 -1.27 -24.13 20.37
N VAL A 138 -0.40 -24.65 21.24
CA VAL A 138 0.02 -26.07 21.24
C VAL A 138 -1.08 -26.99 21.80
N ARG A 139 -1.98 -26.49 22.65
CA ARG A 139 -3.03 -27.30 23.29
C ARG A 139 -4.14 -27.74 22.32
N LYS A 140 -4.22 -27.11 21.16
CA LYS A 140 -5.28 -27.30 20.16
C LYS A 140 -5.11 -28.52 19.27
N GLN A 141 -4.01 -29.29 19.37
CA GLN A 141 -3.94 -30.60 18.70
C GLN A 141 -5.06 -31.55 19.17
N SER A 142 -5.54 -31.37 20.42
CA SER A 142 -6.70 -32.10 20.94
C SER A 142 -8.04 -31.70 20.29
N ASP A 143 -8.09 -30.55 19.62
CA ASP A 143 -9.26 -30.05 18.88
C ASP A 143 -9.28 -30.53 17.42
N LEU A 144 -8.31 -31.35 17.02
CA LEU A 144 -8.21 -31.91 15.69
C LEU A 144 -8.71 -33.36 15.63
N GLU A 145 -9.18 -33.76 14.46
CA GLU A 145 -9.54 -35.13 14.12
C GLU A 145 -8.98 -35.51 12.73
N PRO A 146 -8.64 -36.78 12.48
CA PRO A 146 -8.17 -37.23 11.16
C PRO A 146 -9.24 -37.04 10.09
N VAL A 147 -8.82 -36.65 8.88
CA VAL A 147 -9.71 -36.58 7.72
C VAL A 147 -9.88 -37.97 7.12
N LYS A 148 -11.12 -38.44 7.02
CA LYS A 148 -11.42 -39.76 6.47
C LYS A 148 -10.88 -39.88 5.04
N TYR A 149 -10.14 -40.95 4.75
CA TYR A 149 -9.53 -41.24 3.44
C TYR A 149 -8.44 -40.26 2.98
N ARG A 150 -7.88 -39.43 3.88
CA ARG A 150 -6.73 -38.58 3.59
C ARG A 150 -5.66 -38.76 4.64
N ASP A 151 -4.66 -39.58 4.32
CA ASP A 151 -3.56 -39.85 5.22
C ASP A 151 -2.83 -38.56 5.57
N ASN A 152 -2.57 -38.36 6.86
CA ASN A 152 -1.83 -37.23 7.42
C ASN A 152 -2.52 -35.87 7.31
N GLU A 153 -3.79 -35.82 6.92
CA GLU A 153 -4.62 -34.62 7.01
C GLU A 153 -5.51 -34.67 8.26
N GLN A 154 -5.63 -33.51 8.92
CA GLN A 154 -6.43 -33.27 10.10
C GLN A 154 -7.39 -32.11 9.86
N GLN A 155 -8.54 -32.16 10.51
CA GLN A 155 -9.52 -31.09 10.51
C GLN A 155 -9.88 -30.69 11.93
N ILE A 156 -10.37 -29.46 12.12
CA ILE A 156 -10.96 -29.05 13.39
C ILE A 156 -12.22 -29.88 13.62
N LYS A 157 -12.36 -30.45 14.83
CA LYS A 157 -13.58 -31.10 15.29
C LYS A 157 -14.79 -30.19 15.07
N SER A 158 -15.88 -30.75 14.55
CA SER A 158 -17.06 -29.99 14.13
C SER A 158 -17.60 -29.01 15.17
N GLY A 159 -17.67 -29.40 16.45
CA GLY A 159 -18.16 -28.55 17.55
C GLY A 159 -17.27 -27.33 17.85
N VAL A 160 -15.95 -27.48 17.72
CA VAL A 160 -14.98 -26.38 17.91
C VAL A 160 -14.98 -25.47 16.69
N LYS A 161 -15.08 -26.07 15.50
CA LYS A 161 -15.08 -25.38 14.21
C LYS A 161 -16.14 -24.29 14.15
N GLN A 162 -17.40 -24.63 14.47
CA GLN A 162 -18.51 -23.68 14.34
C GLN A 162 -18.33 -22.43 15.23
N GLN A 163 -18.02 -22.63 16.51
CA GLN A 163 -17.84 -21.52 17.46
C GLN A 163 -16.67 -20.61 17.06
N LEU A 164 -15.57 -21.21 16.61
CA LEU A 164 -14.39 -20.48 16.15
C LEU A 164 -14.72 -19.57 14.96
N PHE A 165 -15.40 -20.13 13.95
CA PHE A 165 -15.80 -19.40 12.75
C PHE A 165 -16.75 -18.25 13.05
N GLU A 166 -17.77 -18.50 13.86
CA GLU A 166 -18.81 -17.50 14.15
C GLU A 166 -18.23 -16.33 14.94
N ASN A 167 -17.29 -16.60 15.86
CA ASN A 167 -16.55 -15.55 16.57
C ASN A 167 -15.71 -14.70 15.62
N PHE A 168 -14.89 -15.33 14.78
CA PHE A 168 -14.05 -14.64 13.82
C PHE A 168 -14.86 -13.80 12.82
N ILE A 169 -15.89 -14.41 12.21
CA ILE A 169 -16.79 -13.74 11.25
C ILE A 169 -17.51 -12.56 11.91
N SER A 170 -17.95 -12.71 13.17
CA SER A 170 -18.62 -11.61 13.89
C SER A 170 -17.72 -10.36 14.00
N THR A 171 -16.45 -10.54 14.36
CA THR A 171 -15.51 -9.43 14.50
C THR A 171 -15.11 -8.87 13.13
N TRP A 172 -14.91 -9.73 12.13
CA TRP A 172 -14.57 -9.31 10.78
C TRP A 172 -15.69 -8.47 10.14
N LEU A 173 -16.95 -8.93 10.22
CA LEU A 173 -18.12 -8.18 9.73
C LEU A 173 -18.24 -6.83 10.44
N TYR A 174 -18.04 -6.81 11.75
CA TYR A 174 -18.05 -5.57 12.52
C TYR A 174 -16.99 -4.59 12.00
N ARG A 175 -15.74 -5.04 11.87
CA ARG A 175 -14.61 -4.22 11.40
C ARG A 175 -14.83 -3.67 9.99
N LYS A 176 -15.30 -4.49 9.05
CA LYS A 176 -15.37 -4.13 7.63
C LYS A 176 -16.63 -3.35 7.23
N PHE A 177 -17.77 -3.59 7.88
CA PHE A 177 -19.05 -3.06 7.39
C PHE A 177 -19.92 -2.34 8.42
N ILE A 178 -19.73 -2.59 9.73
CA ILE A 178 -20.64 -2.07 10.78
C ILE A 178 -20.00 -0.92 11.56
N LYS A 179 -18.69 -1.00 11.83
CA LYS A 179 -17.97 -0.06 12.68
C LYS A 179 -18.02 1.37 12.09
N PRO A 180 -18.37 2.40 12.88
CA PRO A 180 -18.29 3.76 12.41
C PRO A 180 -16.83 4.13 12.17
N ASN A 181 -16.55 4.79 11.04
CA ASN A 181 -15.25 5.37 10.78
C ASN A 181 -15.02 6.48 11.81
N ARG A 182 -14.07 6.30 12.73
CA ARG A 182 -13.74 7.29 13.77
C ARG A 182 -12.46 8.00 13.38
N SER A 183 -12.58 9.21 12.85
CA SER A 183 -11.43 10.07 12.61
C SER A 183 -10.97 10.70 13.93
N GLN A 184 -9.77 10.34 14.37
CA GLN A 184 -9.05 11.05 15.41
C GLN A 184 -7.90 11.83 14.75
N TYR A 185 -7.41 12.87 15.40
CA TYR A 185 -6.22 13.61 14.97
C TYR A 185 -5.12 13.37 16.01
N LEU A 186 -4.20 12.47 15.69
CA LEU A 186 -3.15 11.97 16.57
C LEU A 186 -1.85 12.72 16.31
N TYR A 187 -1.27 13.33 17.33
CA TYR A 187 -0.01 14.06 17.21
C TYR A 187 0.92 13.63 18.33
N GLY A 188 2.13 13.19 17.97
CA GLY A 188 3.10 12.75 18.96
C GLY A 188 4.31 12.05 18.36
N ALA A 189 4.79 10.99 19.01
CA ALA A 189 6.07 10.36 18.66
C ALA A 189 6.18 8.91 19.12
N SER A 190 7.16 8.18 18.60
CA SER A 190 7.58 6.92 19.18
C SER A 190 8.41 7.14 20.45
N ILE A 191 8.23 6.26 21.44
CA ILE A 191 9.01 6.24 22.68
C ILE A 191 9.54 4.84 22.96
N TYR A 192 10.68 4.76 23.66
CA TYR A 192 11.34 3.50 24.03
C TYR A 192 11.55 3.44 25.55
N PRO A 193 10.49 3.24 26.35
CA PRO A 193 10.59 3.27 27.80
C PRO A 193 11.55 2.23 28.37
N GLU A 194 11.76 1.13 27.63
CA GLU A 194 12.63 0.02 28.00
C GLU A 194 14.13 0.36 28.01
N VAL A 195 14.54 1.49 27.43
CA VAL A 195 15.95 1.93 27.40
C VAL A 195 16.28 3.09 28.36
N TRP A 196 15.27 3.60 29.07
CA TRP A 196 15.36 4.71 30.02
C TRP A 196 14.86 4.31 31.41
N SER A 197 15.22 5.09 32.45
CA SER A 197 14.74 4.84 33.81
C SER A 197 13.28 5.27 33.97
N ASP A 198 12.60 4.77 35.01
CA ASP A 198 11.20 5.10 35.26
C ASP A 198 10.99 6.59 35.52
N GLU A 199 11.96 7.26 36.14
CA GLU A 199 11.94 8.71 36.39
C GLU A 199 11.97 9.49 35.07
N ILE A 200 12.92 9.18 34.17
CA ILE A 200 13.01 9.81 32.85
C ILE A 200 11.73 9.55 32.04
N ASN A 201 11.21 8.32 32.10
CA ASN A 201 9.96 7.97 31.43
C ASN A 201 8.77 8.76 31.99
N GLU A 202 8.70 9.03 33.29
CA GLU A 202 7.64 9.86 33.88
C GLU A 202 7.77 11.32 33.43
N GLU A 203 8.99 11.88 33.50
CA GLU A 203 9.29 13.25 33.05
C GLU A 203 8.96 13.45 31.55
N ASP A 204 9.29 12.46 30.72
CA ASP A 204 9.01 12.47 29.30
C ASP A 204 7.51 12.48 29.01
N MET A 205 6.74 11.64 29.70
CA MET A 205 5.29 11.56 29.51
C MET A 205 4.59 12.84 30.02
N ASP A 206 5.02 13.38 31.17
CA ASP A 206 4.57 14.69 31.68
C ASP A 206 4.84 15.80 30.67
N HIS A 207 6.04 15.79 30.06
CA HIS A 207 6.44 16.81 29.11
C HIS A 207 5.69 16.69 27.78
N MET A 208 5.49 15.47 27.29
CA MET A 208 4.65 15.19 26.12
C MET A 208 3.25 15.79 26.27
N GLU A 209 2.59 15.57 27.40
CA GLU A 209 1.26 16.13 27.66
C GLU A 209 1.30 17.67 27.66
N LYS A 210 2.32 18.27 28.29
CA LYS A 210 2.51 19.74 28.33
C LYS A 210 2.69 20.37 26.95
N ILE A 211 3.36 19.69 26.02
CA ILE A 211 3.58 20.18 24.65
C ILE A 211 2.42 19.84 23.68
N GLY A 212 1.32 19.26 24.19
CA GLY A 212 0.12 18.96 23.43
C GLY A 212 0.17 17.64 22.64
N PHE A 213 1.17 16.78 22.90
CA PHE A 213 1.14 15.42 22.38
C PHE A 213 0.00 14.64 23.02
N ASN A 214 -0.68 13.86 22.19
CA ASN A 214 -1.84 13.08 22.62
C ASN A 214 -1.72 11.59 22.29
N THR A 215 -0.65 11.20 21.61
CA THR A 215 -0.44 9.82 21.14
C THR A 215 1.03 9.45 21.18
N VAL A 216 1.32 8.22 21.58
CA VAL A 216 2.64 7.60 21.46
C VAL A 216 2.57 6.31 20.67
N ARG A 217 3.67 5.98 19.99
CA ARG A 217 3.89 4.64 19.44
C ARG A 217 4.93 3.89 20.28
N ILE A 218 4.62 2.66 20.64
CA ILE A 218 5.49 1.79 21.46
C ILE A 218 5.38 0.35 21.01
N GLY A 219 6.31 -0.49 21.45
CA GLY A 219 6.13 -1.94 21.47
C GLY A 219 6.67 -2.68 20.26
N GLU A 220 7.07 -2.01 19.19
CA GLU A 220 7.58 -2.62 17.96
C GLU A 220 8.91 -3.37 18.13
N PHE A 221 9.62 -3.16 19.25
CA PHE A 221 10.90 -3.84 19.55
C PHE A 221 10.92 -4.55 20.92
N PHE A 222 9.76 -4.77 21.55
CA PHE A 222 9.64 -5.30 22.91
C PHE A 222 9.86 -6.81 23.07
N TRP A 223 10.20 -7.58 22.02
CA TRP A 223 10.15 -9.05 22.11
C TRP A 223 11.00 -9.59 23.28
N SER A 224 12.25 -9.15 23.41
CA SER A 224 13.12 -9.58 24.52
C SER A 224 12.62 -9.18 25.91
N LYS A 225 11.79 -8.14 26.02
CA LYS A 225 11.15 -7.72 27.29
C LYS A 225 9.93 -8.58 27.61
N LEU A 226 9.12 -8.91 26.60
CA LEU A 226 7.89 -9.68 26.78
C LEU A 226 8.12 -11.19 26.83
N GLU A 227 9.21 -11.68 26.24
CA GLU A 227 9.63 -13.09 26.25
C GLU A 227 11.17 -13.16 26.39
N PRO A 228 11.72 -12.88 27.59
CA PRO A 228 13.17 -12.87 27.84
C PRO A 228 13.84 -14.23 27.62
N GLU A 229 13.10 -15.31 27.86
CA GLU A 229 13.50 -16.69 27.57
C GLU A 229 12.37 -17.41 26.86
N GLU A 230 12.71 -18.44 26.09
CA GLU A 230 11.74 -19.15 25.26
C GLU A 230 10.55 -19.66 26.11
N ASN A 231 9.32 -19.28 25.71
CA ASN A 231 8.05 -19.61 26.39
C ASN A 231 7.87 -19.02 27.80
N HIS A 232 8.77 -18.15 28.27
CA HIS A 232 8.64 -17.44 29.56
C HIS A 232 8.23 -15.99 29.28
N TYR A 233 6.96 -15.67 29.53
CA TYR A 233 6.39 -14.38 29.15
C TYR A 233 6.23 -13.45 30.36
N ASP A 234 6.75 -12.23 30.26
CA ASP A 234 6.51 -11.14 31.21
C ASP A 234 5.54 -10.12 30.58
N MET A 235 4.24 -10.39 30.75
CA MET A 235 3.19 -9.48 30.27
C MET A 235 2.86 -8.37 31.28
N GLU A 236 3.38 -8.45 32.51
CA GLU A 236 3.14 -7.46 33.55
C GLU A 236 3.84 -6.14 33.22
N TYR A 237 5.04 -6.21 32.65
CA TYR A 237 5.72 -5.05 32.08
C TYR A 237 4.82 -4.24 31.14
N LEU A 238 4.18 -4.90 30.16
CA LEU A 238 3.30 -4.22 29.20
C LEU A 238 2.08 -3.60 29.89
N ARG A 239 1.47 -4.31 30.85
CA ARG A 239 0.32 -3.81 31.62
C ARG A 239 0.68 -2.54 32.39
N ASN A 240 1.79 -2.58 33.14
CA ASN A 240 2.24 -1.45 33.95
C ASN A 240 2.57 -0.23 33.08
N LEU A 241 3.22 -0.43 31.94
CA LEU A 241 3.51 0.65 31.00
C LEU A 241 2.24 1.27 30.41
N LEU A 242 1.25 0.45 30.00
CA LEU A 242 -0.02 0.93 29.47
C LEU A 242 -0.84 1.70 30.51
N GLU A 243 -0.83 1.26 31.78
CA GLU A 243 -1.44 2.00 32.90
C GLU A 243 -0.77 3.34 33.13
N LYS A 244 0.57 3.39 33.08
CA LYS A 244 1.33 4.64 33.17
C LYS A 244 0.96 5.59 32.03
N LEU A 245 1.00 5.15 30.77
CA LEU A 245 0.61 5.97 29.63
C LEU A 245 -0.83 6.48 29.71
N LYS A 246 -1.75 5.67 30.23
CA LYS A 246 -3.14 6.07 30.46
C LYS A 246 -3.26 7.18 31.51
N ARG A 247 -2.46 7.16 32.58
CA ARG A 247 -2.43 8.22 33.61
C ARG A 247 -1.95 9.57 33.07
N HIS A 248 -1.11 9.55 32.03
CA HIS A 248 -0.63 10.73 31.29
C HIS A 248 -1.53 11.12 30.10
N HIS A 249 -2.75 10.59 30.03
CA HIS A 249 -3.71 10.86 28.95
C HIS A 249 -3.20 10.56 27.53
N LEU A 250 -2.15 9.75 27.41
CA LEU A 250 -1.55 9.39 26.12
C LEU A 250 -2.28 8.20 25.51
N LYS A 251 -2.72 8.39 24.26
CA LYS A 251 -3.18 7.29 23.41
C LYS A 251 -2.01 6.47 22.92
N VAL A 252 -2.25 5.20 22.62
CA VAL A 252 -1.19 4.26 22.25
C VAL A 252 -1.47 3.63 20.88
N ILE A 253 -0.48 3.70 20.01
CA ILE A 253 -0.32 2.78 18.88
C ILE A 253 0.65 1.70 19.33
N LEU A 254 0.13 0.47 19.52
CA LEU A 254 0.90 -0.64 20.10
C LEU A 254 1.45 -1.56 19.01
N GLY A 255 2.76 -1.73 18.96
CA GLY A 255 3.48 -2.59 18.02
C GLY A 255 3.45 -4.07 18.39
N ILE A 256 3.49 -4.93 17.37
CA ILE A 256 3.81 -6.35 17.51
C ILE A 256 5.31 -6.52 17.20
N PRO A 257 6.14 -7.00 18.15
CA PRO A 257 7.59 -6.86 18.05
C PRO A 257 8.29 -7.93 17.20
N SER A 258 7.67 -8.38 16.10
CA SER A 258 8.25 -9.38 15.20
C SER A 258 9.56 -8.99 14.48
N PRO A 259 9.91 -7.71 14.22
CA PRO A 259 11.15 -7.36 13.52
C PRO A 259 12.43 -7.71 14.28
N THR A 260 12.39 -7.76 15.62
CA THR A 260 13.59 -7.95 16.46
C THR A 260 13.43 -9.13 17.41
N PRO A 261 13.42 -10.38 16.88
CA PRO A 261 13.46 -11.55 17.73
C PRO A 261 14.71 -11.54 18.64
N PRO A 262 14.57 -11.97 19.91
CA PRO A 262 15.63 -11.93 20.90
C PRO A 262 16.77 -12.89 20.56
N ARG A 263 17.94 -12.68 21.18
CA ARG A 263 19.13 -13.51 20.91
C ARG A 263 18.91 -15.00 21.17
N TRP A 264 18.12 -15.37 22.18
CA TRP A 264 17.81 -16.78 22.44
C TRP A 264 17.16 -17.46 21.24
N PHE A 265 16.37 -16.73 20.45
CA PHE A 265 15.70 -17.28 19.27
C PHE A 265 16.72 -17.75 18.23
N THR A 266 17.70 -16.90 17.90
CA THR A 266 18.73 -17.24 16.91
C THR A 266 19.80 -18.21 17.45
N LEU A 267 19.89 -18.38 18.77
CA LEU A 267 20.70 -19.44 19.38
C LEU A 267 20.01 -20.81 19.28
N HIS A 268 18.70 -20.86 19.52
CA HIS A 268 17.91 -22.10 19.44
C HIS A 268 17.60 -22.50 17.99
N TYR A 269 17.42 -21.51 17.11
CA TYR A 269 17.02 -21.69 15.70
C TYR A 269 17.96 -20.94 14.74
N PRO A 270 19.26 -21.30 14.69
CA PRO A 270 20.23 -20.60 13.85
C PRO A 270 19.92 -20.68 12.35
N GLU A 271 19.17 -21.70 11.91
CA GLU A 271 18.70 -21.91 10.53
C GLU A 271 17.57 -20.98 10.11
N ALA A 272 16.94 -20.28 11.07
CA ALA A 272 15.89 -19.31 10.79
C ALA A 272 16.44 -17.96 10.28
N ARG A 273 17.75 -17.72 10.41
CA ARG A 273 18.39 -16.48 9.96
C ARG A 273 18.27 -16.29 8.45
N VAL A 274 18.25 -15.03 8.02
CA VAL A 274 18.21 -14.68 6.60
C VAL A 274 19.47 -15.19 5.90
N VAL A 275 19.32 -15.62 4.65
CA VAL A 275 20.43 -16.00 3.77
C VAL A 275 20.34 -15.13 2.53
N ASN A 276 21.41 -14.41 2.21
CA ASN A 276 21.47 -13.50 1.07
C ASN A 276 21.67 -14.23 -0.28
N LYS A 277 21.66 -13.48 -1.40
CA LYS A 277 21.79 -14.03 -2.76
C LYS A 277 23.12 -14.76 -3.00
N ASP A 278 24.16 -14.42 -2.24
CA ASP A 278 25.48 -15.07 -2.29
C ASP A 278 25.55 -16.34 -1.43
N GLY A 279 24.45 -16.71 -0.76
CA GLY A 279 24.37 -17.89 0.10
C GLY A 279 24.99 -17.68 1.49
N GLN A 280 25.31 -16.45 1.86
CA GLN A 280 25.82 -16.13 3.19
C GLN A 280 24.66 -15.99 4.18
N VAL A 281 24.85 -16.55 5.37
CA VAL A 281 23.88 -16.42 6.47
C VAL A 281 24.15 -15.10 7.18
N ASP A 282 23.15 -14.25 7.28
CA ASP A 282 23.24 -13.01 8.04
C ASP A 282 23.39 -13.33 9.54
N GLU A 283 24.17 -12.54 10.26
CA GLU A 283 24.33 -12.71 11.71
C GLU A 283 23.16 -12.08 12.49
N HIS A 284 22.94 -12.52 13.72
CA HIS A 284 22.04 -11.84 14.64
C HIS A 284 22.53 -10.42 14.92
N GLY A 285 21.66 -9.44 14.66
CA GLY A 285 21.92 -8.04 14.90
C GLY A 285 20.95 -7.15 14.14
N SER A 286 21.07 -5.84 14.31
CA SER A 286 20.16 -4.85 13.71
C SER A 286 18.69 -5.23 13.97
N ARG A 287 17.88 -5.34 12.91
CA ARG A 287 16.51 -5.86 12.88
C ARG A 287 16.29 -6.71 11.63
N GLN A 288 15.21 -7.48 11.61
CA GLN A 288 14.74 -8.33 10.50
C GLN A 288 15.68 -9.49 10.11
N HIS A 289 16.63 -9.86 10.97
CA HIS A 289 17.62 -10.91 10.72
C HIS A 289 17.05 -12.36 10.70
N VAL A 290 15.71 -12.54 10.76
CA VAL A 290 15.03 -13.84 10.72
C VAL A 290 14.08 -13.91 9.53
N CYS A 291 14.08 -15.05 8.84
CA CYS A 291 13.23 -15.32 7.70
C CYS A 291 11.75 -15.43 8.12
N THR A 292 10.89 -14.60 7.53
CA THR A 292 9.42 -14.62 7.73
C THR A 292 8.75 -15.91 7.24
N ASN A 293 9.45 -16.74 6.47
CA ASN A 293 9.00 -18.06 6.02
C ASN A 293 9.41 -19.21 6.96
N ASN A 294 10.22 -18.93 7.99
CA ASN A 294 10.55 -19.94 8.98
C ASN A 294 9.33 -20.21 9.86
N LEU A 295 8.94 -21.48 9.95
CA LEU A 295 7.75 -21.90 10.68
C LEU A 295 7.82 -21.60 12.18
N VAL A 296 8.98 -21.85 12.80
CA VAL A 296 9.17 -21.63 14.23
C VAL A 296 9.02 -20.14 14.53
N PHE A 297 9.60 -19.29 13.69
CA PHE A 297 9.43 -17.85 13.78
C PHE A 297 7.95 -17.44 13.70
N ARG A 298 7.22 -17.89 12.66
CA ARG A 298 5.78 -17.61 12.53
C ARG A 298 5.00 -18.03 13.78
N LYS A 299 5.23 -19.25 14.28
CA LYS A 299 4.59 -19.78 15.50
C LYS A 299 4.82 -18.88 16.70
N LYS A 300 6.07 -18.47 16.94
CA LYS A 300 6.43 -17.63 18.10
C LYS A 300 5.82 -16.23 18.00
N VAL A 301 5.87 -15.61 16.82
CA VAL A 301 5.22 -14.32 16.58
C VAL A 301 3.72 -14.42 16.87
N TYR A 302 3.05 -15.43 16.32
CA TYR A 302 1.61 -15.63 16.49
C TYR A 302 1.21 -15.86 17.96
N GLN A 303 2.00 -16.61 18.71
CA GLN A 303 1.83 -16.81 20.15
C GLN A 303 1.96 -15.49 20.92
N LEU A 304 2.99 -14.70 20.61
CA LEU A 304 3.23 -13.41 21.25
C LEU A 304 2.13 -12.39 20.89
N THR A 305 1.71 -12.32 19.61
CA THR A 305 0.59 -11.48 19.16
C THR A 305 -0.68 -11.76 19.96
N LYS A 306 -1.02 -13.03 20.18
CA LYS A 306 -2.21 -13.41 20.95
C LYS A 306 -2.13 -12.93 22.41
N LYS A 307 -0.95 -13.02 23.03
CA LYS A 307 -0.71 -12.54 24.41
C LYS A 307 -0.79 -11.02 24.50
N ILE A 308 -0.19 -10.31 23.54
CA ILE A 308 -0.28 -8.85 23.45
C ILE A 308 -1.74 -8.41 23.26
N ALA A 309 -2.50 -9.06 22.37
CA ALA A 309 -3.90 -8.76 22.14
C ALA A 309 -4.76 -8.95 23.40
N ALA A 310 -4.48 -9.98 24.20
CA ALA A 310 -5.17 -10.21 25.46
C ALA A 310 -4.96 -9.05 26.45
N VAL A 311 -3.72 -8.58 26.63
CA VAL A 311 -3.44 -7.39 27.47
C VAL A 311 -4.08 -6.14 26.87
N ALA A 312 -3.94 -5.94 25.55
CA ALA A 312 -4.42 -4.74 24.88
C ALA A 312 -5.94 -4.51 25.05
N ASN A 313 -6.74 -5.58 25.13
CA ASN A 313 -8.18 -5.48 25.34
C ASN A 313 -8.59 -4.90 26.71
N ASP A 314 -7.70 -4.90 27.69
CA ASP A 314 -7.96 -4.34 29.01
C ASP A 314 -7.85 -2.80 29.02
N PHE A 315 -7.36 -2.20 27.91
CA PHE A 315 -7.03 -0.78 27.82
C PHE A 315 -7.84 -0.07 26.72
N ASP A 316 -8.42 1.07 27.07
CA ASP A 316 -9.21 1.94 26.19
C ASP A 316 -8.40 3.06 25.54
N ASN A 317 -7.19 3.34 26.04
CA ASN A 317 -6.26 4.31 25.46
C ASN A 317 -5.47 3.76 24.27
N ILE A 318 -5.56 2.46 23.96
CA ILE A 318 -4.97 1.89 22.74
C ILE A 318 -5.88 2.18 21.55
N VAL A 319 -5.39 2.99 20.62
CA VAL A 319 -6.16 3.46 19.45
C VAL A 319 -5.87 2.69 18.17
N ALA A 320 -4.71 2.04 18.09
CA ALA A 320 -4.39 1.11 17.02
C ALA A 320 -3.35 0.08 17.48
N ILE A 321 -3.32 -1.07 16.81
CA ILE A 321 -2.22 -2.04 16.89
C ILE A 321 -1.48 -1.99 15.55
N GLN A 322 -0.18 -1.69 15.60
CA GLN A 322 0.70 -1.81 14.45
C GLN A 322 1.24 -3.25 14.40
N ILE A 323 1.02 -3.96 13.29
CA ILE A 323 1.72 -5.24 13.08
C ILE A 323 3.17 -4.95 12.69
N ASP A 324 4.14 -5.70 13.20
CA ASP A 324 5.55 -5.61 12.79
C ASP A 324 6.11 -4.16 12.79
N ASN A 325 7.18 -3.92 12.03
CA ASN A 325 7.69 -2.60 11.68
C ASN A 325 8.43 -2.68 10.33
N GLU A 326 7.91 -1.94 9.33
CA GLU A 326 8.52 -1.80 7.99
C GLU A 326 8.95 -3.13 7.36
N PHE A 327 8.02 -4.05 7.09
CA PHE A 327 8.34 -5.40 6.62
C PHE A 327 9.45 -5.40 5.55
N LYS A 328 10.55 -6.12 5.85
CA LYS A 328 11.62 -6.40 4.90
C LYS A 328 12.36 -5.17 4.35
N CYS A 329 12.30 -4.03 5.04
CA CYS A 329 12.99 -2.80 4.63
C CYS A 329 14.52 -2.91 4.55
N HIS A 330 15.13 -3.82 5.32
CA HIS A 330 16.57 -4.06 5.30
C HIS A 330 16.96 -5.41 4.69
N VAL A 331 15.98 -6.30 4.51
CA VAL A 331 16.17 -7.65 3.99
C VAL A 331 15.04 -7.95 3.00
N ASP A 332 15.30 -7.92 1.70
CA ASP A 332 14.26 -8.18 0.70
C ASP A 332 14.05 -9.71 0.50
N GLN A 333 14.94 -10.31 -0.30
CA GLN A 333 14.90 -11.71 -0.66
C GLN A 333 15.71 -12.58 0.30
N CYS A 334 15.24 -13.81 0.56
CA CYS A 334 15.92 -14.78 1.43
C CYS A 334 16.05 -16.14 0.75
N PHE A 335 17.25 -16.71 0.78
CA PHE A 335 17.65 -17.94 0.09
C PHE A 335 17.86 -19.11 1.09
N CYS A 336 17.30 -19.01 2.30
CA CYS A 336 17.45 -20.02 3.35
C CYS A 336 16.72 -21.32 3.00
N GLU A 337 16.93 -22.36 3.81
CA GLU A 337 16.30 -23.68 3.61
C GLU A 337 14.77 -23.64 3.68
N SER A 338 14.20 -22.71 4.45
CA SER A 338 12.74 -22.53 4.48
C SER A 338 12.24 -22.03 3.12
N CYS A 339 12.90 -21.02 2.53
CA CYS A 339 12.54 -20.51 1.21
C CYS A 339 12.75 -21.55 0.11
N LYS A 340 13.85 -22.31 0.14
CA LYS A 340 14.12 -23.42 -0.79
C LYS A 340 12.99 -24.44 -0.84
N LYS A 341 12.45 -24.82 0.32
CA LYS A 341 11.34 -25.77 0.43
C LYS A 341 10.00 -25.21 -0.07
N LEU A 342 9.77 -23.91 0.10
CA LEU A 342 8.52 -23.27 -0.31
C LEU A 342 8.49 -22.88 -1.77
N TRP A 343 9.66 -22.64 -2.38
CA TRP A 343 9.77 -22.13 -3.74
C TRP A 343 9.10 -23.03 -4.80
N PRO A 344 9.41 -24.35 -4.91
CA PRO A 344 8.72 -25.25 -5.84
C PRO A 344 7.21 -25.31 -5.62
N ARG A 345 6.77 -25.23 -4.36
CA ARG A 345 5.35 -25.24 -4.00
C ARG A 345 4.67 -23.98 -4.52
N TRP A 346 5.20 -22.80 -4.24
CA TRP A 346 4.65 -21.53 -4.73
C TRP A 346 4.56 -21.52 -6.27
N LEU A 347 5.60 -22.00 -6.95
CA LEU A 347 5.59 -22.12 -8.42
C LEU A 347 4.47 -23.05 -8.90
N LYS A 348 4.28 -24.20 -8.25
CA LYS A 348 3.21 -25.13 -8.59
C LYS A 348 1.82 -24.48 -8.41
N GLU A 349 1.62 -23.72 -7.34
CA GLU A 349 0.35 -23.02 -7.11
C GLU A 349 0.12 -21.90 -8.14
N LYS A 350 1.17 -21.17 -8.54
CA LYS A 350 1.09 -20.09 -9.54
C LYS A 350 0.85 -20.61 -10.97
N TYR A 351 1.59 -21.64 -11.40
CA TYR A 351 1.61 -22.10 -12.80
C TYR A 351 0.80 -23.37 -13.06
N GLY A 352 0.43 -24.12 -12.01
CA GLY A 352 -0.26 -25.41 -12.10
C GLY A 352 0.69 -26.53 -12.53
N ILE A 353 0.97 -26.62 -13.84
CA ILE A 353 1.88 -27.62 -14.42
C ILE A 353 3.17 -26.97 -14.92
N ILE A 354 4.26 -27.73 -14.90
CA ILE A 354 5.60 -27.22 -15.21
C ILE A 354 5.73 -26.74 -16.67
N GLU A 355 4.93 -27.27 -17.58
CA GLU A 355 4.83 -26.84 -18.99
C GLU A 355 4.39 -25.38 -19.10
N ASN A 356 3.46 -24.94 -18.25
CA ASN A 356 2.99 -23.56 -18.25
C ASN A 356 4.11 -22.61 -17.84
N LEU A 357 4.89 -22.95 -16.82
CA LEU A 357 6.06 -22.18 -16.40
C LEU A 357 7.09 -22.10 -17.53
N ASN A 358 7.50 -23.24 -18.09
CA ASN A 358 8.52 -23.27 -19.15
C ASN A 358 8.09 -22.50 -20.40
N LYS A 359 6.81 -22.60 -20.78
CA LYS A 359 6.25 -21.81 -21.88
C LYS A 359 6.26 -20.32 -21.54
N SER A 360 5.85 -19.95 -20.33
CA SER A 360 5.71 -18.55 -19.93
C SER A 360 7.06 -17.88 -19.67
N TRP A 361 8.12 -18.61 -19.34
CA TRP A 361 9.48 -18.07 -19.19
C TRP A 361 10.34 -18.24 -20.45
N GLY A 362 9.85 -18.94 -21.47
CA GLY A 362 10.62 -19.16 -22.71
C GLY A 362 11.85 -20.04 -22.51
N THR A 363 11.84 -20.97 -21.56
CA THR A 363 13.02 -21.76 -21.13
C THR A 363 13.57 -22.73 -22.18
N ASN A 364 12.94 -22.83 -23.36
CA ASN A 364 13.56 -23.51 -24.50
C ASN A 364 14.78 -22.74 -25.03
N LEU A 365 14.83 -21.42 -24.81
CA LEU A 365 16.01 -20.62 -25.11
C LEU A 365 17.16 -21.08 -24.22
N TRP A 366 18.33 -21.25 -24.81
CA TRP A 366 19.57 -21.71 -24.14
C TRP A 366 19.42 -23.04 -23.39
N SER A 367 18.41 -23.86 -23.74
CA SER A 367 18.16 -25.16 -23.12
C SER A 367 17.93 -25.11 -21.60
N GLU A 368 17.30 -24.04 -21.09
CA GLU A 368 17.00 -23.83 -19.66
C GLU A 368 15.74 -24.57 -19.16
N ARG A 369 15.17 -25.49 -19.95
CA ARG A 369 13.90 -26.15 -19.62
C ARG A 369 13.99 -26.95 -18.32
N TYR A 370 13.08 -26.66 -17.37
CA TYR A 370 12.96 -27.39 -16.12
C TYR A 370 12.05 -28.63 -16.26
N PRO A 371 12.49 -29.83 -15.85
CA PRO A 371 11.68 -31.05 -15.92
C PRO A 371 10.53 -31.09 -14.90
N ASN A 372 10.65 -30.42 -13.75
CA ASN A 372 9.62 -30.35 -12.71
C ASN A 372 9.83 -29.11 -11.83
N PHE A 373 8.88 -28.79 -10.94
CA PHE A 373 9.00 -27.61 -10.07
C PHE A 373 10.15 -27.70 -9.07
N ASP A 374 10.48 -28.89 -8.57
CA ASP A 374 11.57 -29.09 -7.60
C ASP A 374 12.95 -28.82 -8.22
N SER A 375 13.07 -28.90 -9.53
CA SER A 375 14.28 -28.57 -10.29
C SER A 375 14.47 -27.06 -10.56
N VAL A 376 13.45 -26.24 -10.30
CA VAL A 376 13.54 -24.80 -10.53
C VAL A 376 14.43 -24.18 -9.47
N VAL A 377 15.55 -23.60 -9.91
CA VAL A 377 16.52 -22.95 -9.01
C VAL A 377 15.94 -21.66 -8.44
N MET A 378 16.49 -21.19 -7.32
CA MET A 378 16.36 -19.79 -6.92
C MET A 378 17.37 -18.95 -7.71
N PRO A 379 17.13 -17.65 -7.93
CA PRO A 379 18.02 -16.80 -8.74
C PRO A 379 19.32 -16.42 -8.00
N THR A 380 20.19 -17.40 -7.73
CA THR A 380 21.54 -17.22 -7.18
C THR A 380 22.58 -17.10 -8.29
N LYS A 381 23.87 -16.93 -7.96
CA LYS A 381 24.94 -16.76 -8.95
C LYS A 381 24.95 -17.81 -10.07
N THR A 382 25.02 -17.33 -11.32
CA THR A 382 25.24 -18.08 -12.57
C THR A 382 26.41 -17.49 -13.36
N PRO A 383 26.91 -18.15 -14.43
CA PRO A 383 27.97 -17.58 -15.28
C PRO A 383 27.64 -16.22 -15.90
N PHE A 384 26.36 -15.99 -16.23
CA PHE A 384 25.82 -14.70 -16.66
C PHE A 384 24.53 -14.40 -15.87
N THR A 385 23.54 -13.71 -16.45
CA THR A 385 22.25 -13.41 -15.81
C THR A 385 21.23 -14.54 -15.98
N HIS A 386 20.31 -14.67 -15.02
CA HIS A 386 19.11 -15.48 -15.15
C HIS A 386 18.10 -14.88 -16.12
N ASN A 387 17.15 -15.70 -16.57
CA ASN A 387 15.99 -15.22 -17.30
C ASN A 387 15.09 -14.33 -16.42
N THR A 388 14.48 -13.32 -17.05
CA THR A 388 13.63 -12.32 -16.38
C THR A 388 12.42 -12.95 -15.68
N GLY A 389 11.87 -14.04 -16.21
CA GLY A 389 10.74 -14.76 -15.62
C GLY A 389 11.07 -15.30 -14.23
N LEU A 390 12.25 -15.92 -14.06
CA LEU A 390 12.72 -16.45 -12.78
C LEU A 390 12.93 -15.34 -11.74
N GLU A 391 13.66 -14.27 -12.10
CA GLU A 391 13.94 -13.16 -11.18
C GLU A 391 12.64 -12.44 -10.75
N ASN A 392 11.72 -12.17 -11.69
CA ASN A 392 10.41 -11.60 -11.39
C ASN A 392 9.58 -12.51 -10.48
N ALA A 393 9.54 -13.80 -10.79
CA ALA A 393 8.78 -14.77 -10.02
C ALA A 393 9.31 -14.92 -8.59
N PHE A 394 10.62 -14.80 -8.38
CA PHE A 394 11.19 -14.83 -7.03
C PHE A 394 10.92 -13.55 -6.23
N ALA A 395 10.88 -12.39 -6.90
CA ALA A 395 10.43 -11.14 -6.31
C ALA A 395 8.94 -11.17 -5.92
N ASP A 396 8.08 -11.76 -6.77
CA ASP A 396 6.67 -12.00 -6.46
C ASP A 396 6.50 -12.99 -5.30
N PHE A 397 7.24 -14.10 -5.29
CA PHE A 397 7.26 -15.04 -4.16
C PHE A 397 7.62 -14.35 -2.84
N THR A 398 8.58 -13.43 -2.89
CA THR A 398 9.00 -12.65 -1.73
C THR A 398 7.86 -11.76 -1.22
N ALA A 399 7.18 -11.03 -2.11
CA ALA A 399 6.04 -10.17 -1.78
C ALA A 399 4.81 -10.97 -1.30
N ASP A 400 4.49 -12.08 -1.96
CA ASP A 400 3.36 -12.95 -1.60
C ASP A 400 3.56 -13.55 -0.21
N THR A 401 4.76 -14.08 0.06
CA THR A 401 5.04 -14.80 1.32
C THR A 401 5.20 -13.89 2.53
N VAL A 402 5.61 -12.63 2.35
CA VAL A 402 5.60 -11.65 3.45
C VAL A 402 4.18 -11.13 3.71
N ASN A 403 3.37 -10.90 2.67
CA ASN A 403 1.95 -10.57 2.83
C ASN A 403 1.18 -11.72 3.51
N ASP A 404 1.56 -12.97 3.23
CA ASP A 404 1.05 -14.17 3.88
C ASP A 404 1.35 -14.20 5.39
N PHE A 405 2.61 -13.95 5.77
CA PHE A 405 3.01 -13.80 7.17
C PHE A 405 2.24 -12.67 7.87
N ALA A 406 2.13 -11.50 7.24
CA ALA A 406 1.36 -10.38 7.76
C ALA A 406 -0.13 -10.76 7.97
N SER A 407 -0.72 -11.48 7.02
CA SER A 407 -2.11 -11.96 7.09
C SER A 407 -2.33 -12.81 8.34
N GLY A 408 -1.40 -13.68 8.70
CA GLY A 408 -1.50 -14.48 9.93
C GLY A 408 -1.54 -13.64 11.21
N ILE A 409 -0.72 -12.59 11.32
CA ILE A 409 -0.76 -11.65 12.47
C ILE A 409 -2.12 -10.93 12.50
N ILE A 410 -2.57 -10.44 11.33
CA ILE A 410 -3.85 -9.73 11.20
C ILE A 410 -5.02 -10.62 11.62
N GLN A 411 -5.08 -11.87 11.17
CA GLN A 411 -6.20 -12.76 11.50
C GLN A 411 -6.24 -13.11 13.00
N ILE A 412 -5.08 -13.28 13.65
CA ILE A 412 -5.03 -13.44 15.11
C ILE A 412 -5.62 -12.20 15.80
N LEU A 413 -5.25 -11.00 15.36
CA LEU A 413 -5.77 -9.76 15.94
C LEU A 413 -7.27 -9.57 15.66
N ILE A 414 -7.77 -9.95 14.47
CA ILE A 414 -9.21 -9.92 14.17
C ILE A 414 -9.99 -10.85 15.09
N ASP A 415 -9.47 -12.05 15.37
CA ASP A 415 -10.11 -13.01 16.27
C ASP A 415 -10.07 -12.56 17.74
N ASN A 416 -8.98 -11.90 18.16
CA ASN A 416 -8.70 -11.66 19.57
C ASN A 416 -8.94 -10.23 20.05
N THR A 417 -9.17 -9.24 19.19
CA THR A 417 -9.42 -7.85 19.62
C THR A 417 -10.35 -7.07 18.67
N LYS A 418 -10.84 -5.91 19.13
CA LYS A 418 -11.62 -4.93 18.34
C LYS A 418 -10.83 -3.65 17.99
N ILE A 419 -9.61 -3.53 18.51
CA ILE A 419 -8.73 -2.37 18.31
C ILE A 419 -8.35 -2.30 16.82
N PRO A 420 -8.40 -1.11 16.16
CA PRO A 420 -7.97 -0.95 14.78
C PRO A 420 -6.56 -1.51 14.53
N ILE A 421 -6.33 -2.13 13.37
CA ILE A 421 -5.04 -2.68 12.98
C ILE A 421 -4.46 -1.82 11.84
N THR A 422 -3.18 -1.50 11.95
CA THR A 422 -2.39 -0.74 10.97
C THR A 422 -1.02 -1.39 10.74
N HIS A 423 -0.28 -0.91 9.75
CA HIS A 423 1.13 -1.21 9.51
C HIS A 423 1.78 -0.01 8.84
N ASN A 424 3.05 0.27 9.12
CA ASN A 424 3.85 1.25 8.40
C ASN A 424 4.53 0.63 7.17
N SER A 425 4.30 1.24 5.99
CA SER A 425 4.96 0.85 4.74
C SER A 425 5.62 2.05 4.03
N SER A 426 6.26 1.79 2.90
CA SER A 426 6.90 2.78 2.03
C SER A 426 6.81 2.33 0.56
N MET A 427 6.88 3.30 -0.36
CA MET A 427 7.02 3.01 -1.80
C MET A 427 8.23 2.11 -2.13
N ASN A 428 9.25 2.12 -1.27
CA ASN A 428 10.50 1.39 -1.51
C ASN A 428 10.43 -0.10 -1.13
N PHE A 429 9.43 -0.53 -0.35
CA PHE A 429 9.38 -1.91 0.16
C PHE A 429 8.80 -2.87 -0.87
N ASN A 430 9.33 -4.09 -0.94
CA ASN A 430 8.82 -5.14 -1.81
C ASN A 430 7.60 -5.85 -1.20
N LEU A 431 6.48 -5.14 -1.19
CA LEU A 431 5.17 -5.62 -0.72
C LEU A 431 4.15 -5.51 -1.85
N ASN A 432 3.03 -6.22 -1.70
CA ASN A 432 1.80 -5.87 -2.41
C ASN A 432 0.96 -5.02 -1.43
N ASN A 433 1.13 -3.69 -1.50
CA ASN A 433 0.56 -2.77 -0.51
C ASN A 433 -0.97 -2.79 -0.52
N PHE A 434 -1.60 -2.87 -1.70
CA PHE A 434 -3.06 -2.94 -1.77
C PHE A 434 -3.59 -4.16 -1.02
N GLU A 435 -3.01 -5.34 -1.27
CA GLU A 435 -3.45 -6.56 -0.63
C GLU A 435 -3.26 -6.53 0.89
N LEU A 436 -2.13 -6.00 1.37
CA LEU A 436 -1.86 -5.81 2.79
C LEU A 436 -2.91 -4.87 3.43
N PHE A 437 -3.10 -3.67 2.87
CA PHE A 437 -3.98 -2.65 3.44
C PHE A 437 -5.48 -2.94 3.27
N ASN A 438 -5.86 -3.78 2.30
CA ASN A 438 -7.22 -4.27 2.16
C ASN A 438 -7.65 -5.12 3.38
N GLN A 439 -6.71 -5.81 4.01
CA GLN A 439 -6.95 -6.58 5.23
C GLN A 439 -6.93 -5.73 6.51
N LEU A 440 -6.13 -4.67 6.54
CA LEU A 440 -6.00 -3.75 7.67
C LEU A 440 -7.21 -2.80 7.81
N ASP A 441 -7.34 -2.17 8.98
CA ASP A 441 -8.36 -1.14 9.21
C ASP A 441 -7.88 0.23 8.71
N ILE A 442 -6.60 0.54 8.90
CA ILE A 442 -5.99 1.84 8.62
C ILE A 442 -4.74 1.62 7.76
N ALA A 443 -4.54 2.45 6.74
CA ALA A 443 -3.28 2.48 6.01
C ALA A 443 -2.25 3.29 6.79
N GLY A 444 -1.04 2.77 6.99
CA GLY A 444 0.04 3.46 7.68
C GLY A 444 1.27 3.55 6.81
N TYR A 445 2.03 4.62 6.93
CA TYR A 445 3.28 4.78 6.21
C TYR A 445 4.27 5.64 6.97
N ASP A 446 5.53 5.50 6.55
CA ASP A 446 6.64 6.29 7.04
C ASP A 446 7.18 7.15 5.90
N THR A 447 7.56 8.39 6.21
CA THR A 447 8.19 9.26 5.22
C THR A 447 9.16 10.23 5.86
N TYR A 448 10.31 10.39 5.19
CA TYR A 448 11.42 11.21 5.64
C TYR A 448 11.91 12.16 4.53
N PRO A 449 11.01 12.98 3.97
CA PRO A 449 11.34 13.89 2.87
C PRO A 449 12.32 14.97 3.33
N ARG A 450 13.38 15.19 2.56
CA ARG A 450 14.27 16.35 2.79
C ARG A 450 13.65 17.62 2.21
N PHE A 451 14.06 18.77 2.74
CA PHE A 451 13.64 20.09 2.24
C PHE A 451 14.04 20.34 0.76
N ASP A 452 15.07 19.67 0.25
CA ASP A 452 15.51 19.72 -1.16
C ASP A 452 14.88 18.62 -2.02
N GLN A 453 13.99 17.81 -1.43
CA GLN A 453 13.21 16.75 -2.07
C GLN A 453 11.77 16.76 -1.57
N TYR A 454 11.22 17.97 -1.35
CA TYR A 454 9.93 18.17 -0.68
C TYR A 454 8.76 17.46 -1.36
N TRP A 455 8.85 17.17 -2.66
CA TRP A 455 7.85 16.45 -3.45
C TRP A 455 7.62 15.01 -2.96
N ASN A 456 8.56 14.43 -2.21
CA ASN A 456 8.40 13.11 -1.60
C ASN A 456 7.23 13.08 -0.60
N PHE A 457 6.97 14.17 0.11
CA PHE A 457 5.87 14.23 1.07
C PHE A 457 4.48 14.11 0.39
N PRO A 458 4.11 14.99 -0.58
CA PRO A 458 2.81 14.91 -1.24
C PRO A 458 2.64 13.63 -2.08
N ILE A 459 3.69 13.10 -2.71
CA ILE A 459 3.58 11.79 -3.41
C ILE A 459 3.12 10.68 -2.46
N ASN A 460 3.67 10.63 -1.24
CA ASN A 460 3.27 9.62 -0.26
C ASN A 460 1.85 9.89 0.28
N LEU A 461 1.48 11.15 0.52
CA LEU A 461 0.11 11.51 0.91
C LEU A 461 -0.91 11.02 -0.13
N ASP A 462 -0.65 11.30 -1.40
CA ASP A 462 -1.51 10.93 -2.52
C ASP A 462 -1.59 9.41 -2.68
N LEU A 463 -0.49 8.68 -2.53
CA LEU A 463 -0.48 7.23 -2.65
C LEU A 463 -1.24 6.56 -1.50
N PHE A 464 -0.88 6.86 -0.25
CA PHE A 464 -1.35 6.11 0.91
C PHE A 464 -2.80 6.43 1.28
N ARG A 465 -3.33 7.61 0.89
CA ARG A 465 -4.77 7.87 1.02
C ARG A 465 -5.62 7.08 0.02
N ASN A 466 -5.03 6.65 -1.11
CA ASN A 466 -5.73 5.92 -2.18
C ASN A 466 -5.44 4.41 -2.18
N VAL A 467 -4.48 3.93 -1.37
CA VAL A 467 -4.06 2.52 -1.32
C VAL A 467 -5.18 1.55 -0.92
N LYS A 468 -6.24 2.07 -0.30
CA LYS A 468 -7.47 1.33 0.01
C LYS A 468 -8.69 2.25 -0.06
N ASP A 469 -9.89 1.69 -0.01
CA ASP A 469 -11.16 2.42 -0.20
C ASP A 469 -11.63 3.21 1.04
N THR A 470 -10.70 3.57 1.93
CA THR A 470 -10.97 4.38 3.11
C THR A 470 -10.04 5.56 3.15
N SER A 471 -10.55 6.74 3.48
CA SER A 471 -9.75 7.95 3.68
C SER A 471 -9.01 8.02 5.03
N ASN A 472 -8.98 6.92 5.80
CA ASN A 472 -8.30 6.87 7.09
C ASN A 472 -6.90 6.28 6.95
N PHE A 473 -5.90 7.13 7.14
CA PHE A 473 -4.50 6.77 6.99
C PHE A 473 -3.61 7.58 7.96
N TYR A 474 -2.54 6.95 8.39
CA TYR A 474 -1.64 7.39 9.45
C TYR A 474 -0.23 7.61 8.89
N LEU A 475 0.36 8.76 9.22
CA LEU A 475 1.81 8.91 9.19
C LEU A 475 2.33 8.42 10.54
N LEU A 476 3.01 7.27 10.51
CA LEU A 476 3.47 6.55 11.69
C LEU A 476 4.90 6.92 12.08
N GLU A 477 5.71 7.34 11.10
CA GLU A 477 7.03 7.91 11.36
C GLU A 477 7.39 9.03 10.37
N THR A 478 7.93 10.11 10.93
CA THR A 478 8.74 11.11 10.22
C THR A 478 9.79 11.67 11.19
N CYS A 479 10.74 12.48 10.73
CA CYS A 479 11.76 13.05 11.62
C CYS A 479 11.42 14.49 12.03
N THR A 480 12.03 14.97 13.13
CA THR A 480 11.81 16.35 13.60
C THR A 480 12.71 17.35 12.89
N SER A 481 13.82 16.89 12.31
CA SER A 481 14.82 17.73 11.64
C SER A 481 15.68 16.98 10.63
N HIS A 482 16.09 15.75 10.89
CA HIS A 482 16.87 14.94 9.95
C HIS A 482 16.82 13.47 10.33
N VAL A 483 17.02 12.62 9.33
CA VAL A 483 17.27 11.19 9.55
C VAL A 483 18.75 10.94 9.81
N GLY A 484 19.08 9.81 10.42
CA GLY A 484 20.47 9.46 10.64
C GLY A 484 20.64 8.04 11.17
N TYR A 485 21.77 7.45 10.82
CA TYR A 485 22.31 6.29 11.53
C TYR A 485 23.83 6.39 11.61
N ILE A 486 24.51 5.51 12.34
CA ILE A 486 25.96 5.56 12.56
C ILE A 486 26.79 5.51 11.26
N GLY A 487 26.21 5.06 10.15
CA GLY A 487 26.84 5.07 8.83
C GLY A 487 26.46 6.26 7.94
N ASN A 488 25.59 7.17 8.40
CA ASN A 488 25.15 8.34 7.62
C ASN A 488 24.66 9.49 8.51
N TYR A 489 25.21 10.69 8.28
CA TYR A 489 24.72 11.96 8.86
C TYR A 489 24.03 12.77 7.78
N VAL A 490 22.76 13.09 7.98
CA VAL A 490 21.97 13.88 7.04
C VAL A 490 21.85 15.32 7.55
N PRO A 491 22.13 16.33 6.71
CA PRO A 491 21.91 17.73 7.08
C PRO A 491 20.52 18.02 7.65
N PRO A 492 20.42 18.83 8.73
CA PRO A 492 19.15 19.29 9.28
C PRO A 492 18.26 19.99 8.27
N TYR A 493 16.95 19.84 8.43
CA TYR A 493 15.93 20.56 7.70
C TYR A 493 16.00 22.05 8.02
N SER A 494 15.62 22.87 7.04
CA SER A 494 15.44 24.29 7.25
C SER A 494 14.29 24.55 8.22
N LYS A 495 14.45 25.52 9.12
CA LYS A 495 13.39 25.94 10.04
C LYS A 495 12.13 26.34 9.28
N GLY A 496 10.98 25.88 9.76
CA GLY A 496 9.67 26.12 9.15
C GLY A 496 9.18 25.01 8.22
N TYR A 497 10.07 24.13 7.72
CA TYR A 497 9.70 23.05 6.81
C TYR A 497 8.70 22.06 7.46
N LEU A 498 9.02 21.56 8.65
CA LEU A 498 8.16 20.59 9.35
C LEU A 498 6.74 21.12 9.65
N PRO A 499 6.54 22.38 10.11
CA PRO A 499 5.21 22.98 10.27
C PRO A 499 4.36 22.97 8.99
N VAL A 500 4.99 23.14 7.82
CA VAL A 500 4.30 23.05 6.52
C VAL A 500 3.86 21.61 6.23
N GLU A 501 4.68 20.61 6.56
CA GLU A 501 4.29 19.20 6.43
C GLU A 501 3.11 18.86 7.32
N VAL A 502 3.10 19.36 8.55
CA VAL A 502 1.96 19.20 9.46
C VAL A 502 0.69 19.82 8.87
N PHE A 503 0.79 21.05 8.36
CA PHE A 503 -0.33 21.75 7.74
C PHE A 503 -0.89 21.00 6.52
N LEU A 504 -0.04 20.62 5.57
CA LEU A 504 -0.44 19.92 4.35
C LEU A 504 -0.92 18.50 4.61
N GLY A 505 -0.26 17.78 5.52
CA GLY A 505 -0.58 16.39 5.84
C GLY A 505 -2.01 16.24 6.36
N TYR A 506 -2.39 17.06 7.33
CA TYR A 506 -3.76 17.07 7.84
C TYR A 506 -4.78 17.60 6.81
N ALA A 507 -4.39 18.58 5.98
CA ALA A 507 -5.23 19.04 4.87
C ALA A 507 -5.55 17.91 3.88
N ALA A 508 -4.53 17.10 3.54
CA ALA A 508 -4.61 15.93 2.67
C ALA A 508 -5.41 14.75 3.25
N GLY A 509 -5.77 14.82 4.54
CA GLY A 509 -6.62 13.83 5.20
C GLY A 509 -5.93 12.99 6.27
N LEU A 510 -4.67 13.25 6.63
CA LEU A 510 -3.99 12.47 7.67
C LEU A 510 -4.77 12.45 8.98
N ASN A 511 -4.77 11.30 9.63
CA ASN A 511 -5.30 11.14 10.97
C ASN A 511 -4.20 11.02 12.05
N SER A 512 -2.94 10.89 11.64
CA SER A 512 -1.80 10.98 12.55
C SER A 512 -0.60 11.66 11.91
N ILE A 513 0.22 12.29 12.75
CA ILE A 513 1.63 12.60 12.47
C ILE A 513 2.42 12.20 13.72
N LEU A 514 3.31 11.25 13.59
CA LEU A 514 4.16 10.75 14.66
C LEU A 514 5.65 10.88 14.29
N TYR A 515 6.44 11.37 15.24
CA TYR A 515 7.90 11.51 15.08
C TYR A 515 8.66 10.26 15.52
N TRP A 516 9.66 9.87 14.75
CA TRP A 516 10.71 8.95 15.16
C TRP A 516 11.96 9.75 15.57
N PRO A 517 12.42 9.68 16.83
CA PRO A 517 11.67 9.39 18.06
C PRO A 517 11.39 10.65 18.90
N TYR A 518 10.73 10.49 20.05
CA TYR A 518 10.59 11.59 21.02
C TYR A 518 11.93 12.00 21.63
N ARG A 519 12.65 11.06 22.24
CA ARG A 519 13.94 11.30 22.90
C ARG A 519 15.06 10.68 22.08
N GLY A 520 16.10 11.47 21.81
CA GLY A 520 17.27 11.03 21.04
C GLY A 520 17.94 9.80 21.66
N GLN A 521 18.31 8.85 20.81
CA GLN A 521 18.94 7.61 21.26
C GLN A 521 20.36 7.89 21.79
N ARG A 522 20.65 7.52 23.05
CA ARG A 522 22.01 7.60 23.61
C ARG A 522 22.94 6.48 23.12
N VAL A 523 22.37 5.38 22.63
CA VAL A 523 23.05 4.15 22.19
C VAL A 523 22.31 3.56 20.99
N GLY A 524 22.96 2.68 20.25
CA GLY A 524 22.35 2.00 19.10
C GLY A 524 22.76 2.61 17.77
N VAL A 525 22.15 2.13 16.69
CA VAL A 525 22.57 2.48 15.33
C VAL A 525 22.01 3.83 14.86
N GLU A 526 21.00 4.40 15.54
CA GLU A 526 20.32 5.63 15.09
C GLU A 526 20.58 6.83 16.02
N GLN A 527 21.72 6.84 16.71
CA GLN A 527 22.16 7.95 17.59
C GLN A 527 22.22 9.32 16.86
N THR A 528 22.34 9.31 15.53
CA THR A 528 22.47 10.50 14.70
C THR A 528 21.13 10.95 14.11
N HIS A 529 20.02 10.26 14.45
CA HIS A 529 18.68 10.65 14.06
C HIS A 529 18.17 11.79 14.95
N SER A 530 17.51 12.79 14.35
CA SER A 530 16.87 13.87 15.13
C SER A 530 15.74 13.34 16.02
N ALA A 531 15.48 14.04 17.12
CA ALA A 531 14.38 13.73 18.03
C ALA A 531 13.62 15.00 18.45
N VAL A 532 12.58 14.86 19.26
CA VAL A 532 11.87 16.03 19.86
C VAL A 532 12.77 16.65 20.93
N VAL A 533 13.31 15.83 21.83
CA VAL A 533 14.30 16.21 22.83
C VAL A 533 15.59 15.41 22.62
N THR A 534 16.72 16.02 22.98
CA THR A 534 18.04 15.35 22.93
C THR A 534 18.05 14.14 23.85
N GLN A 535 19.09 13.30 23.74
CA GLN A 535 19.34 12.22 24.69
C GLN A 535 19.43 12.70 26.15
N ALA A 536 19.77 13.98 26.39
CA ALA A 536 19.83 14.60 27.71
C ALA A 536 18.48 15.19 28.17
N GLY A 537 17.45 15.22 27.32
CA GLY A 537 16.11 15.72 27.65
C GLY A 537 15.92 17.22 27.42
N THR A 538 16.91 17.89 26.84
CA THR A 538 16.78 19.30 26.42
C THR A 538 16.12 19.38 25.04
N PRO A 539 15.51 20.51 24.65
CA PRO A 539 15.05 20.74 23.28
C PRO A 539 16.12 20.37 22.23
N ASP A 540 15.74 19.59 21.22
CA ASP A 540 16.59 19.26 20.07
C ASP A 540 16.33 20.23 18.88
N LEU A 541 17.06 20.05 17.77
CA LEU A 541 17.01 20.93 16.60
C LEU A 541 15.59 21.14 16.04
N GLY A 542 14.73 20.13 16.08
CA GLY A 542 13.35 20.20 15.57
C GLY A 542 12.31 20.73 16.57
N TYR A 543 12.67 20.96 17.84
CA TYR A 543 11.72 21.15 18.95
C TYR A 543 10.71 22.29 18.70
N GLU A 544 11.18 23.48 18.34
CA GLU A 544 10.30 24.64 18.09
C GLU A 544 9.29 24.40 16.95
N ASP A 545 9.70 23.61 15.96
CA ASP A 545 8.88 23.31 14.79
C ASP A 545 7.83 22.22 15.10
N VAL A 546 8.15 21.30 16.03
CA VAL A 546 7.18 20.39 16.65
C VAL A 546 6.11 21.17 17.43
N LEU A 547 6.50 22.14 18.26
CA LEU A 547 5.53 22.97 19.00
C LEU A 547 4.60 23.76 18.06
N LYS A 548 5.15 24.33 16.99
CA LYS A 548 4.35 25.01 15.96
C LYS A 548 3.41 24.04 15.23
N GLY A 549 3.83 22.81 14.99
CA GLY A 549 2.99 21.77 14.39
C GLY A 549 1.73 21.50 15.21
N GLU A 550 1.88 21.40 16.53
CA GLU A 550 0.74 21.26 17.46
C GLU A 550 -0.22 22.45 17.37
N GLN A 551 0.33 23.67 17.40
CA GLN A 551 -0.45 24.91 17.30
C GLN A 551 -1.22 24.98 15.97
N ILE A 552 -0.57 24.58 14.87
CA ILE A 552 -1.20 24.50 13.54
C ILE A 552 -2.36 23.53 13.57
N LEU A 553 -2.16 22.32 14.08
CA LEU A 553 -3.22 21.31 14.18
C LEU A 553 -4.41 21.87 14.96
N ASN A 554 -4.18 22.46 16.14
CA ASN A 554 -5.26 23.04 16.94
C ASN A 554 -6.02 24.13 16.21
N ARG A 555 -5.33 25.00 15.47
CA ARG A 555 -5.93 26.05 14.66
C ARG A 555 -6.81 25.50 13.53
N ILE A 556 -6.37 24.47 12.81
CA ILE A 556 -7.08 23.95 11.63
C ILE A 556 -8.12 22.87 11.97
N LYS A 557 -8.01 22.22 13.12
CA LYS A 557 -8.87 21.10 13.57
C LYS A 557 -10.37 21.38 13.50
N PRO A 558 -10.90 22.58 13.81
CA PRO A 558 -12.31 22.89 13.60
C PRO A 558 -12.74 22.72 12.13
N ILE A 559 -11.94 23.25 11.19
CA ILE A 559 -12.20 23.12 9.75
C ILE A 559 -12.14 21.65 9.32
N LEU A 560 -11.14 20.90 9.80
CA LEU A 560 -10.98 19.49 9.43
C LEU A 560 -12.18 18.63 9.87
N LYS A 561 -12.80 18.93 11.02
CA LYS A 561 -13.97 18.21 11.55
C LYS A 561 -15.24 18.44 10.74
N GLU A 562 -15.35 19.60 10.11
CA GLU A 562 -16.54 20.01 9.37
C GLU A 562 -16.42 19.77 7.86
N THR A 563 -15.27 19.28 7.39
CA THR A 563 -14.98 19.13 5.96
C THR A 563 -14.44 17.74 5.62
N THR A 564 -14.64 17.32 4.37
CA THR A 564 -14.03 16.13 3.78
C THR A 564 -13.03 16.50 2.70
N VAL A 565 -12.02 15.67 2.47
CA VAL A 565 -11.06 15.88 1.37
C VAL A 565 -11.79 15.80 0.03
N ARG A 566 -11.55 16.79 -0.85
CA ARG A 566 -12.02 16.80 -2.23
C ARG A 566 -10.93 16.21 -3.11
N LYS A 567 -11.17 15.02 -3.68
CA LYS A 567 -10.20 14.34 -4.56
C LYS A 567 -9.90 15.15 -5.81
N ALA A 568 -8.64 15.12 -6.25
CA ALA A 568 -8.25 15.69 -7.53
C ALA A 568 -8.86 14.90 -8.71
N LYS A 569 -9.00 15.58 -9.86
CA LYS A 569 -9.58 15.00 -11.09
C LYS A 569 -8.56 14.44 -12.08
N VAL A 570 -7.28 14.56 -11.75
CA VAL A 570 -6.16 13.95 -12.48
C VAL A 570 -5.55 12.88 -11.60
N ALA A 571 -5.27 11.70 -12.15
CA ALA A 571 -4.55 10.67 -11.40
C ALA A 571 -3.39 10.06 -12.18
N ILE A 572 -2.36 9.64 -11.45
CA ILE A 572 -1.19 8.94 -11.97
C ILE A 572 -1.18 7.53 -11.39
N ILE A 573 -1.07 6.52 -12.25
CA ILE A 573 -1.02 5.13 -11.83
C ILE A 573 0.37 4.76 -11.30
N TYR A 574 0.43 4.28 -10.07
CA TYR A 574 1.59 3.65 -9.45
C TYR A 574 1.33 2.16 -9.22
N SER A 575 2.29 1.30 -9.58
CA SER A 575 2.15 -0.16 -9.47
C SER A 575 3.35 -0.80 -8.76
N ASP A 576 3.08 -1.50 -7.65
CA ASP A 576 4.07 -2.35 -6.97
C ASP A 576 4.60 -3.47 -7.89
N GLU A 577 3.77 -3.96 -8.82
CA GLU A 577 4.18 -4.95 -9.82
C GLU A 577 5.15 -4.34 -10.84
N THR A 578 4.87 -3.13 -11.33
CA THR A 578 5.79 -2.40 -12.21
C THR A 578 7.12 -2.16 -11.50
N LYS A 579 7.09 -1.76 -10.22
CA LYS A 579 8.30 -1.58 -9.41
C LYS A 579 9.20 -2.82 -9.44
N ARG A 580 8.63 -4.01 -9.16
CA ARG A 580 9.37 -5.28 -9.21
C ARG A 580 9.96 -5.51 -10.60
N LYS A 581 9.15 -5.39 -11.65
CA LYS A 581 9.58 -5.65 -13.03
C LYS A 581 10.67 -4.71 -13.51
N MET A 582 10.58 -3.42 -13.16
CA MET A 582 11.60 -2.44 -13.51
C MET A 582 12.90 -2.62 -12.71
N ASN A 583 12.84 -3.18 -11.50
CA ASN A 583 14.04 -3.56 -10.76
C ASN A 583 14.74 -4.77 -11.40
N THR A 584 13.97 -5.73 -11.94
CA THR A 584 14.53 -6.89 -12.67
C THR A 584 15.11 -6.49 -14.02
N GLU A 585 14.35 -5.75 -14.83
CA GLU A 585 14.73 -5.31 -16.18
C GLU A 585 14.99 -3.79 -16.18
N SER A 586 15.99 -3.36 -15.42
CA SER A 586 16.33 -1.93 -15.32
C SER A 586 17.15 -1.41 -16.49
N GLY A 587 17.85 -2.30 -17.20
CA GLY A 587 18.87 -1.94 -18.20
C GLY A 587 20.02 -1.10 -17.62
N GLY A 588 20.15 -1.01 -16.29
CA GLY A 588 21.05 -0.09 -15.60
C GLY A 588 20.66 1.38 -15.70
N ILE A 589 19.51 1.71 -16.28
CA ILE A 589 19.08 3.08 -16.60
C ILE A 589 17.83 3.49 -15.81
N TYR A 590 17.05 2.54 -15.31
CA TYR A 590 15.79 2.83 -14.64
C TYR A 590 15.79 2.48 -13.15
N GLN A 591 15.19 3.38 -12.38
CA GLN A 591 14.72 3.12 -11.03
C GLN A 591 13.29 3.64 -10.95
N TYR A 592 12.34 2.79 -10.54
CA TYR A 592 10.92 3.14 -10.66
C TYR A 592 10.53 4.39 -9.88
N ARG A 593 11.06 4.57 -8.66
CA ARG A 593 10.74 5.71 -7.80
C ARG A 593 11.19 7.06 -8.41
N PRO A 594 12.45 7.26 -8.82
CA PRO A 594 12.87 8.47 -9.53
C PRO A 594 12.05 8.74 -10.79
N THR A 595 11.87 7.74 -11.64
CA THR A 595 11.16 7.95 -12.91
C THR A 595 9.67 8.29 -12.72
N PHE A 596 9.02 7.70 -11.72
CA PHE A 596 7.67 8.13 -11.33
C PHE A 596 7.63 9.57 -10.81
N THR A 597 8.66 9.97 -10.05
CA THR A 597 8.79 11.32 -9.50
C THR A 597 8.90 12.37 -10.59
N GLU A 598 9.68 12.11 -11.64
CA GLU A 598 9.81 13.01 -12.79
C GLU A 598 8.45 13.30 -13.45
N VAL A 599 7.61 12.27 -13.65
CA VAL A 599 6.25 12.45 -14.19
C VAL A 599 5.39 13.27 -13.23
N TYR A 600 5.41 12.93 -11.95
CA TYR A 600 4.65 13.61 -10.92
C TYR A 600 5.00 15.10 -10.84
N GLU A 601 6.29 15.43 -10.68
CA GLU A 601 6.77 16.81 -10.56
C GLU A 601 6.48 17.64 -11.81
N ALA A 602 6.66 17.03 -12.98
CA ALA A 602 6.41 17.72 -14.24
C ALA A 602 4.94 18.18 -14.37
N ILE A 603 4.01 17.45 -13.74
CA ILE A 603 2.58 17.83 -13.66
C ILE A 603 2.36 18.83 -12.52
N THR A 604 2.81 18.52 -11.30
CA THR A 604 2.50 19.34 -10.12
C THR A 604 3.14 20.72 -10.14
N ARG A 605 4.29 20.89 -10.82
CA ARG A 605 4.93 22.21 -11.03
C ARG A 605 4.05 23.22 -11.77
N ARG A 606 3.01 22.74 -12.47
CA ARG A 606 2.03 23.55 -13.19
C ARG A 606 0.83 23.92 -12.31
N GLY A 607 0.93 23.65 -10.99
CA GLY A 607 -0.12 23.86 -10.01
C GLY A 607 -1.15 22.73 -9.95
N ILE A 608 -1.05 21.71 -10.82
CA ILE A 608 -2.02 20.63 -10.99
C ILE A 608 -1.96 19.67 -9.80
N SER A 609 -3.11 19.48 -9.14
CA SER A 609 -3.30 18.53 -8.05
C SER A 609 -3.58 17.17 -8.67
N VAL A 610 -3.01 16.12 -8.10
CA VAL A 610 -3.13 14.76 -8.61
C VAL A 610 -3.52 13.80 -7.50
N GLU A 611 -4.07 12.65 -7.87
CA GLU A 611 -4.13 11.46 -7.02
C GLU A 611 -3.12 10.43 -7.52
N VAL A 612 -2.43 9.74 -6.62
CA VAL A 612 -1.59 8.59 -6.96
C VAL A 612 -2.37 7.33 -6.64
N ILE A 613 -2.73 6.57 -7.67
CA ILE A 613 -3.67 5.44 -7.57
C ILE A 613 -3.03 4.13 -8.02
N GLN A 614 -3.55 2.99 -7.54
CA GLN A 614 -3.16 1.68 -8.06
C GLN A 614 -3.92 1.36 -9.36
N PRO A 615 -3.42 0.42 -10.20
CA PRO A 615 -4.10 0.04 -11.44
C PRO A 615 -5.53 -0.49 -11.25
N ASN A 616 -5.86 -0.97 -10.05
CA ASN A 616 -7.18 -1.48 -9.70
C ASN A 616 -8.19 -0.40 -9.23
N ALA A 617 -7.79 0.87 -9.03
CA ALA A 617 -8.66 1.96 -8.56
C ALA A 617 -9.82 2.28 -9.53
N ASP A 618 -10.95 2.77 -9.04
CA ASP A 618 -12.05 3.21 -9.91
C ASP A 618 -11.65 4.45 -10.71
N PHE A 619 -11.75 4.39 -12.04
CA PHE A 619 -11.40 5.51 -12.92
C PHE A 619 -12.55 6.51 -13.10
N SER A 620 -13.78 6.14 -12.71
CA SER A 620 -14.98 6.95 -12.94
C SER A 620 -14.99 8.28 -12.17
N GLU A 621 -14.17 8.40 -11.12
CA GLU A 621 -14.05 9.62 -10.31
C GLU A 621 -13.16 10.70 -10.94
N PHE A 622 -12.39 10.35 -11.98
CA PHE A 622 -11.37 11.18 -12.61
C PHE A 622 -11.78 11.67 -13.99
N ASN A 623 -11.16 12.76 -14.43
CA ASN A 623 -11.28 13.30 -15.78
C ASN A 623 -10.03 12.97 -16.63
N CYS A 624 -8.88 12.75 -15.98
CA CYS A 624 -7.63 12.36 -16.65
C CYS A 624 -6.88 11.26 -15.87
N ILE A 625 -6.43 10.23 -16.58
CA ILE A 625 -5.61 9.14 -16.04
C ILE A 625 -4.29 9.07 -16.82
N ILE A 626 -3.18 9.03 -16.08
CA ILE A 626 -1.83 8.93 -16.62
C ILE A 626 -1.25 7.60 -16.14
N ALA A 627 -0.88 6.73 -17.08
CA ALA A 627 -0.40 5.38 -16.80
C ALA A 627 1.03 5.20 -17.34
N PRO A 628 2.06 5.73 -16.65
CA PRO A 628 3.43 5.63 -17.10
C PRO A 628 4.06 4.32 -16.60
N TYR A 629 4.88 3.71 -17.45
CA TYR A 629 5.67 2.51 -17.14
C TYR A 629 4.87 1.27 -16.74
N ILE A 630 3.58 1.18 -17.04
CA ILE A 630 2.77 -0.01 -16.71
C ILE A 630 3.11 -1.14 -17.69
N ARG A 631 4.24 -1.81 -17.44
CA ARG A 631 4.89 -2.78 -18.35
C ARG A 631 3.93 -3.81 -18.90
N SER A 632 3.04 -4.34 -18.05
CA SER A 632 2.02 -5.30 -18.46
C SER A 632 0.62 -4.77 -18.24
N VAL A 633 -0.19 -4.83 -19.30
CA VAL A 633 -1.61 -4.45 -19.29
C VAL A 633 -2.44 -5.69 -19.54
N ASP A 634 -3.07 -6.19 -18.49
CA ASP A 634 -3.98 -7.34 -18.60
C ASP A 634 -5.34 -6.93 -19.21
N GLN A 635 -6.20 -7.92 -19.47
CA GLN A 635 -7.50 -7.67 -20.09
C GLN A 635 -8.42 -6.80 -19.23
N ASP A 636 -8.34 -6.91 -17.90
CA ASP A 636 -9.22 -6.16 -17.01
C ASP A 636 -8.80 -4.68 -16.94
N LEU A 637 -7.50 -4.40 -16.85
CA LEU A 637 -6.98 -3.02 -16.95
C LEU A 637 -7.24 -2.41 -18.33
N LEU A 638 -7.07 -3.18 -19.41
CA LEU A 638 -7.40 -2.71 -20.76
C LEU A 638 -8.89 -2.36 -20.89
N ASN A 639 -9.78 -3.17 -20.31
CA ASN A 639 -11.22 -2.87 -20.32
C ASN A 639 -11.53 -1.58 -19.56
N LYS A 640 -10.81 -1.29 -18.46
CA LYS A 640 -10.94 -0.03 -17.74
C LYS A 640 -10.45 1.16 -18.57
N PHE A 641 -9.33 1.04 -19.26
CA PHE A 641 -8.83 2.06 -20.18
C PHE A 641 -9.84 2.37 -21.30
N LYS A 642 -10.41 1.33 -21.92
CA LYS A 642 -11.46 1.48 -22.93
C LYS A 642 -12.68 2.19 -22.36
N TYR A 643 -13.23 1.66 -21.27
CA TYR A 643 -14.43 2.24 -20.65
C TYR A 643 -14.23 3.70 -20.25
N PHE A 644 -13.10 4.02 -19.62
CA PHE A 644 -12.78 5.38 -19.20
C PHE A 644 -12.71 6.37 -20.39
N SER A 645 -11.96 6.00 -21.44
CA SER A 645 -11.81 6.85 -22.62
C SER A 645 -13.09 6.96 -23.46
N GLU A 646 -13.88 5.89 -23.57
CA GLU A 646 -15.19 5.88 -24.27
C GLU A 646 -16.22 6.76 -23.56
N ASN A 647 -16.09 6.93 -22.23
CA ASN A 647 -16.94 7.83 -21.43
C ASN A 647 -16.36 9.25 -21.30
N GLY A 648 -15.38 9.62 -22.13
CA GLY A 648 -14.87 10.99 -22.25
C GLY A 648 -13.65 11.32 -21.39
N GLY A 649 -13.14 10.37 -20.60
CA GLY A 649 -11.92 10.56 -19.83
C GLY A 649 -10.66 10.66 -20.70
N GLU A 650 -9.73 11.54 -20.33
CA GLU A 650 -8.44 11.71 -21.02
C GLU A 650 -7.42 10.70 -20.51
N LEU A 651 -7.02 9.74 -21.36
CA LEU A 651 -6.10 8.67 -21.01
C LEU A 651 -4.74 8.89 -21.66
N ILE A 652 -3.71 9.08 -20.83
CA ILE A 652 -2.32 9.22 -21.27
C ILE A 652 -1.55 7.97 -20.87
N LEU A 653 -1.14 7.20 -21.87
CA LEU A 653 -0.38 5.97 -21.71
C LEU A 653 1.11 6.21 -21.99
N GLY A 654 1.93 5.36 -21.39
CA GLY A 654 3.35 5.33 -21.69
C GLY A 654 4.18 6.30 -20.84
N PRO A 655 5.51 6.19 -20.94
CA PRO A 655 6.23 5.23 -21.79
C PRO A 655 6.18 3.80 -21.26
N LEU A 656 6.68 2.85 -22.05
CA LEU A 656 6.81 1.41 -21.71
C LEU A 656 5.51 0.74 -21.23
N THR A 657 4.35 1.26 -21.58
CA THR A 657 3.08 0.75 -21.07
C THR A 657 2.54 -0.33 -22.00
N GLY A 658 2.36 -1.55 -21.49
CA GLY A 658 1.94 -2.71 -22.27
C GLY A 658 3.01 -3.30 -23.17
N ASP A 659 4.30 -3.00 -22.95
CA ASP A 659 5.42 -3.53 -23.73
C ASP A 659 5.85 -4.94 -23.33
N ARG A 660 5.34 -5.45 -22.20
CA ARG A 660 5.65 -6.78 -21.67
C ARG A 660 4.39 -7.56 -21.28
N THR A 661 4.51 -8.88 -21.41
CA THR A 661 3.63 -9.84 -20.73
C THR A 661 3.82 -9.81 -19.21
N VAL A 662 2.95 -10.51 -18.47
CA VAL A 662 3.04 -10.56 -17.00
C VAL A 662 4.39 -11.11 -16.52
N GLU A 663 4.98 -12.06 -17.26
CA GLU A 663 6.30 -12.64 -16.95
C GLU A 663 7.50 -11.79 -17.41
N GLY A 664 7.25 -10.65 -18.07
CA GLY A 664 8.33 -9.78 -18.57
C GLY A 664 8.87 -10.16 -19.95
N ASN A 665 8.15 -10.97 -20.74
CA ASN A 665 8.52 -11.23 -22.14
C ASN A 665 7.92 -10.19 -23.07
N TRP A 666 8.54 -10.01 -24.24
CA TRP A 666 7.95 -9.34 -25.39
C TRP A 666 6.69 -10.05 -25.90
N HIS A 667 5.76 -9.27 -26.44
CA HIS A 667 4.61 -9.82 -27.15
C HIS A 667 5.05 -10.46 -28.47
N ASN A 668 4.53 -11.64 -28.77
CA ASN A 668 4.87 -12.42 -29.97
C ASN A 668 3.93 -12.16 -31.17
N ASN A 669 3.24 -11.02 -31.17
CA ASN A 669 2.33 -10.59 -32.23
C ASN A 669 2.96 -9.50 -33.12
N ASP A 670 2.35 -9.26 -34.28
CA ASP A 670 2.90 -8.33 -35.29
C ASP A 670 2.92 -6.85 -34.85
N ASN A 671 2.32 -6.51 -33.71
CA ASN A 671 2.35 -5.14 -33.20
C ASN A 671 3.41 -4.89 -32.14
N GLY A 672 3.68 -5.82 -31.21
CA GLY A 672 4.69 -5.66 -30.15
C GLY A 672 4.18 -5.03 -28.84
N LEU A 673 2.90 -4.61 -28.74
CA LEU A 673 2.23 -4.15 -27.51
C LEU A 673 1.02 -5.04 -27.14
N GLY A 674 0.96 -6.27 -27.65
CA GLY A 674 -0.07 -7.23 -27.23
C GLY A 674 -1.49 -6.78 -27.61
N GLN A 675 -2.41 -6.94 -26.64
CA GLN A 675 -3.82 -6.56 -26.81
C GLN A 675 -4.03 -5.03 -26.74
N LEU A 676 -3.12 -4.31 -26.09
CA LEU A 676 -3.09 -2.84 -26.09
C LEU A 676 -2.80 -2.33 -27.50
N GLY A 677 -1.78 -2.89 -28.16
CA GLY A 677 -1.44 -2.52 -29.54
C GLY A 677 -2.57 -2.77 -30.54
N ILE A 678 -3.32 -3.88 -30.38
CA ILE A 678 -4.52 -4.17 -31.18
C ILE A 678 -5.59 -3.09 -30.98
N TRP A 679 -5.82 -2.65 -29.74
CA TRP A 679 -6.82 -1.61 -29.46
C TRP A 679 -6.41 -0.25 -30.02
N LEU A 680 -5.13 0.12 -29.91
CA LEU A 680 -4.60 1.37 -30.46
C LEU A 680 -4.49 1.35 -31.99
N GLY A 681 -4.42 0.16 -32.60
CA GLY A 681 -4.20 0.00 -34.04
C GLY A 681 -2.75 0.27 -34.47
N VAL A 682 -1.79 0.18 -33.54
CA VAL A 682 -0.36 0.39 -33.81
C VAL A 682 0.31 -0.90 -34.26
N LYS A 683 1.41 -0.79 -35.03
CA LYS A 683 2.17 -1.95 -35.55
C LYS A 683 3.67 -1.74 -35.48
N ASN A 684 4.43 -2.82 -35.69
CA ASN A 684 5.88 -2.79 -35.87
C ASN A 684 6.62 -2.03 -34.75
N VAL A 685 6.21 -2.24 -33.49
CA VAL A 685 6.81 -1.56 -32.35
C VAL A 685 8.29 -1.89 -32.25
N VAL A 686 9.08 -0.85 -32.08
CA VAL A 686 10.53 -0.91 -31.81
C VAL A 686 10.80 -0.17 -30.52
N GLN A 687 11.73 -0.71 -29.74
CA GLN A 687 12.23 -0.06 -28.54
C GLN A 687 13.75 -0.01 -28.58
N TYR A 688 14.32 1.13 -28.23
CA TYR A 688 15.77 1.29 -28.14
C TYR A 688 16.14 2.38 -27.13
N LEU A 689 17.39 2.36 -26.67
CA LEU A 689 17.92 3.39 -25.79
C LEU A 689 18.23 4.66 -26.59
N SER A 690 17.50 5.73 -26.31
CA SER A 690 17.71 7.08 -26.82
C SER A 690 18.73 7.80 -25.93
N SER A 691 20.02 7.55 -26.14
CA SER A 691 21.10 8.19 -25.36
C SER A 691 22.08 9.00 -26.21
N GLU A 692 22.34 8.58 -27.45
CA GLU A 692 23.35 9.19 -28.32
C GLU A 692 22.75 10.21 -29.28
N ASP A 693 23.41 11.34 -29.50
CA ASP A 693 22.86 12.44 -30.32
C ASP A 693 22.43 11.99 -31.72
N LYS A 694 23.19 11.06 -32.33
CA LYS A 694 22.96 10.55 -33.68
C LYS A 694 21.77 9.58 -33.78
N THR A 695 21.34 8.99 -32.67
CA THR A 695 20.27 7.99 -32.63
C THR A 695 19.07 8.45 -31.80
N ALA A 696 19.23 9.51 -31.01
CA ALA A 696 18.22 9.98 -30.08
C ALA A 696 16.91 10.35 -30.80
N ALA A 697 15.82 9.86 -30.25
CA ALA A 697 14.49 10.29 -30.65
C ALA A 697 14.25 11.72 -30.14
N ARG A 698 13.62 12.53 -30.98
CA ARG A 698 13.16 13.87 -30.65
C ARG A 698 11.73 14.06 -31.09
N VAL A 699 11.11 15.04 -30.48
CA VAL A 699 9.81 15.55 -30.87
C VAL A 699 9.93 17.04 -31.13
N GLN A 700 9.37 17.49 -32.24
CA GLN A 700 9.20 18.90 -32.53
C GLN A 700 7.74 19.31 -32.29
N VAL A 701 7.55 20.33 -31.46
CA VAL A 701 6.26 21.03 -31.27
C VAL A 701 6.47 22.49 -31.72
N ASP A 702 5.68 22.92 -32.69
CA ASP A 702 5.88 24.17 -33.43
C ASP A 702 7.30 24.29 -34.00
N LYS A 703 8.14 25.16 -33.40
CA LYS A 703 9.54 25.41 -33.78
C LYS A 703 10.54 24.94 -32.71
N LYS A 704 10.06 24.37 -31.61
CA LYS A 704 10.89 23.88 -30.51
C LYS A 704 11.02 22.37 -30.61
N GLU A 705 12.17 21.87 -30.22
CA GLU A 705 12.49 20.46 -30.26
C GLU A 705 12.85 19.99 -28.85
N ASP A 706 12.30 18.87 -28.45
CA ASP A 706 12.70 18.15 -27.25
C ASP A 706 13.36 16.82 -27.63
N ARG A 707 14.50 16.57 -27.01
CA ARG A 707 15.15 15.27 -27.04
C ARG A 707 14.53 14.36 -25.99
N PHE A 708 14.37 13.09 -26.35
CA PHE A 708 13.90 12.05 -25.44
C PHE A 708 15.08 11.20 -24.96
N SER A 709 15.00 10.73 -23.72
CA SER A 709 16.05 9.93 -23.08
C SER A 709 15.51 8.59 -22.57
N GLY A 710 16.43 7.65 -22.30
CA GLY A 710 16.07 6.29 -21.88
C GLY A 710 15.51 5.45 -23.03
N LEU A 711 14.85 4.34 -22.70
CA LEU A 711 14.11 3.53 -23.66
C LEU A 711 12.92 4.32 -24.23
N VAL A 712 12.91 4.42 -25.55
CA VAL A 712 11.81 4.99 -26.33
C VAL A 712 11.10 3.87 -27.07
N THR A 713 9.78 3.91 -27.11
CA THR A 713 8.89 2.98 -27.83
C THR A 713 8.30 3.71 -29.02
N LEU A 714 8.59 3.25 -30.23
CA LEU A 714 8.07 3.84 -31.46
C LEU A 714 7.32 2.80 -32.27
N PHE A 715 6.33 3.23 -33.04
CA PHE A 715 5.42 2.35 -33.77
C PHE A 715 4.91 2.99 -35.06
N ASP A 716 4.45 2.15 -35.97
CA ASP A 716 3.68 2.59 -37.14
C ASP A 716 2.23 2.87 -36.72
N THR A 717 1.71 4.04 -37.09
CA THR A 717 0.33 4.44 -36.81
C THR A 717 -0.15 5.50 -37.80
N ASP A 718 -1.46 5.52 -38.07
CA ASP A 718 -2.14 6.60 -38.80
C ASP A 718 -2.69 7.70 -37.85
N HIS A 719 -2.41 7.56 -36.55
CA HIS A 719 -2.94 8.39 -35.48
C HIS A 719 -1.83 9.16 -34.75
N GLU A 720 -0.89 9.73 -35.49
CA GLU A 720 0.11 10.62 -34.89
C GLU A 720 -0.53 11.88 -34.28
N MET A 721 0.09 12.44 -33.24
CA MET A 721 -0.37 13.70 -32.64
C MET A 721 -0.23 14.84 -33.66
N LYS A 722 -1.34 15.52 -34.02
CA LYS A 722 -1.39 16.44 -35.18
C LYS A 722 -0.37 17.57 -35.18
N ASP A 723 -0.05 18.13 -34.02
CA ASP A 723 0.84 19.30 -33.90
C ASP A 723 2.26 18.91 -33.49
N VAL A 724 2.58 17.61 -33.57
CA VAL A 724 3.77 17.02 -33.00
C VAL A 724 4.46 16.16 -34.06
N ARG A 725 5.73 16.45 -34.33
CA ARG A 725 6.51 15.70 -35.32
C ARG A 725 7.57 14.86 -34.64
N THR A 726 7.56 13.55 -34.89
CA THR A 726 8.64 12.65 -34.47
C THR A 726 9.86 12.79 -35.37
N ILE A 727 11.05 12.84 -34.76
CA ILE A 727 12.35 12.77 -35.44
C ILE A 727 13.16 11.65 -34.78
N ALA A 728 13.23 10.49 -35.44
CA ALA A 728 13.90 9.30 -34.90
C ALA A 728 14.83 8.66 -35.96
N PRO A 729 16.11 9.05 -36.01
CA PRO A 729 17.02 8.70 -37.12
C PRO A 729 17.19 7.20 -37.39
N VAL A 730 16.99 6.36 -36.37
CA VAL A 730 17.16 4.90 -36.44
C VAL A 730 15.85 4.12 -36.48
N ALA A 731 14.70 4.79 -36.41
CA ALA A 731 13.39 4.13 -36.32
C ALA A 731 12.54 4.23 -37.60
N GLY A 732 13.09 4.78 -38.68
CA GLY A 732 12.36 4.99 -39.94
C GLY A 732 11.24 6.03 -39.77
N ASN A 733 10.06 5.73 -40.30
CA ASN A 733 8.89 6.62 -40.24
C ASN A 733 7.99 6.38 -39.01
N ARG A 734 8.47 5.59 -38.04
CA ARG A 734 7.69 5.28 -36.84
C ARG A 734 7.54 6.52 -35.96
N SER A 735 6.36 6.65 -35.35
CA SER A 735 6.07 7.74 -34.43
C SER A 735 6.36 7.34 -32.99
N ILE A 736 6.83 8.28 -32.18
CA ILE A 736 6.92 8.14 -30.72
C ILE A 736 5.61 8.58 -30.03
N THR A 737 4.67 9.16 -30.79
CA THR A 737 3.41 9.67 -30.27
C THR A 737 2.22 9.03 -30.96
N TYR A 738 1.12 8.94 -30.22
CA TYR A 738 -0.18 8.50 -30.71
C TYR A 738 -1.25 9.39 -30.10
N GLN A 739 -2.28 9.72 -30.88
CA GLN A 739 -3.52 10.33 -30.41
C GLN A 739 -4.70 9.87 -31.25
N ASN A 740 -5.68 9.26 -30.58
CA ASN A 740 -7.00 9.03 -31.13
C ASN A 740 -8.07 9.44 -30.11
N LYS A 741 -8.83 10.48 -30.44
CA LYS A 741 -9.77 11.13 -29.51
C LYS A 741 -9.06 11.48 -28.20
N ASN A 742 -9.49 10.88 -27.08
CA ASN A 742 -9.01 11.15 -25.72
C ASN A 742 -7.98 10.10 -25.25
N VAL A 743 -7.41 9.31 -26.16
CA VAL A 743 -6.35 8.34 -25.86
C VAL A 743 -5.06 8.80 -26.50
N ILE A 744 -4.04 9.02 -25.66
CA ILE A 744 -2.70 9.41 -26.04
C ILE A 744 -1.72 8.31 -25.61
N TYR A 745 -0.75 7.99 -26.46
CA TYR A 745 0.40 7.17 -26.07
C TYR A 745 1.68 7.94 -26.33
N ILE A 746 2.49 8.10 -25.29
CA ILE A 746 3.79 8.78 -25.34
C ILE A 746 4.88 7.72 -25.16
N GLY A 747 5.66 7.51 -26.21
CA GLY A 747 6.60 6.40 -26.32
C GLY A 747 7.88 6.51 -25.48
N GLY A 748 8.20 7.69 -24.98
CA GLY A 748 9.36 7.94 -24.11
C GLY A 748 9.12 9.17 -23.23
N MET A 749 10.11 9.53 -22.42
CA MET A 749 10.09 10.83 -21.72
C MET A 749 11.12 11.78 -22.33
N PRO A 750 10.83 13.10 -22.36
CA PRO A 750 11.83 14.13 -22.57
C PRO A 750 13.01 13.98 -21.61
N GLU A 751 14.21 14.35 -22.05
CA GLU A 751 15.43 14.33 -21.22
C GLU A 751 15.32 15.22 -19.97
N ASP A 752 14.64 16.37 -20.08
CA ASP A 752 14.32 17.25 -18.95
C ASP A 752 12.83 17.63 -19.01
N CYS A 753 11.99 16.88 -18.29
CA CYS A 753 10.54 17.11 -18.26
C CYS A 753 10.16 18.46 -17.63
N MET A 754 11.07 19.10 -16.89
CA MET A 754 10.86 20.40 -16.27
C MET A 754 11.05 21.55 -17.26
N LYS A 755 11.78 21.33 -18.36
CA LYS A 755 12.03 22.32 -19.43
C LYS A 755 11.50 21.89 -20.80
N SER A 756 10.73 20.83 -20.84
CA SER A 756 10.22 20.22 -22.07
C SER A 756 9.05 21.00 -22.68
N CYS A 757 9.23 21.48 -23.92
CA CYS A 757 8.16 22.13 -24.68
C CYS A 757 7.04 21.16 -25.08
N PHE A 758 7.37 19.90 -25.37
CA PHE A 758 6.41 18.84 -25.64
C PHE A 758 5.58 18.51 -24.40
N TRP A 759 6.22 18.38 -23.24
CA TRP A 759 5.50 18.07 -22.01
C TRP A 759 4.63 19.23 -21.54
N ASP A 760 5.11 20.48 -21.67
CA ASP A 760 4.28 21.68 -21.45
C ASP A 760 3.03 21.67 -22.37
N TYR A 761 3.21 21.33 -23.65
CA TYR A 761 2.09 21.19 -24.60
C TYR A 761 1.10 20.10 -24.17
N VAL A 762 1.59 18.93 -23.77
CA VAL A 762 0.73 17.83 -23.30
C VAL A 762 -0.06 18.24 -22.07
N ILE A 763 0.60 18.87 -21.09
CA ILE A 763 -0.06 19.33 -19.87
C ILE A 763 -1.14 20.36 -20.19
N ASP A 764 -0.79 21.41 -20.95
CA ASP A 764 -1.72 22.51 -21.20
C ASP A 764 -2.94 22.06 -22.02
N LYS A 765 -2.75 21.16 -22.99
CA LYS A 765 -3.82 20.72 -23.89
C LYS A 765 -4.71 19.63 -23.31
N TYR A 766 -4.12 18.66 -22.60
CA TYR A 766 -4.82 17.41 -22.23
C TYR A 766 -4.99 17.22 -20.72
N ILE A 767 -4.10 17.74 -19.89
CA ILE A 767 -4.17 17.51 -18.42
C ILE A 767 -4.84 18.69 -17.72
N LYS A 768 -4.40 19.92 -17.98
CA LYS A 768 -4.85 21.13 -17.28
C LYS A 768 -6.32 21.40 -17.49
N THR A 769 -6.82 21.23 -18.72
CA THR A 769 -8.25 21.37 -19.07
C THR A 769 -9.15 20.43 -18.29
N ASN A 770 -8.62 19.28 -17.85
CA ASN A 770 -9.35 18.24 -17.11
C ASN A 770 -9.16 18.32 -15.58
N SER A 771 -8.37 19.27 -15.09
CA SER A 771 -7.94 19.32 -13.68
C SER A 771 -8.89 20.05 -12.72
N GLU A 772 -9.91 20.76 -13.22
CA GLU A 772 -10.93 21.52 -12.45
C GLU A 772 -10.36 22.49 -11.40
N GLN A 773 -9.15 22.99 -11.61
CA GLN A 773 -8.46 23.77 -10.59
C GLN A 773 -9.06 25.14 -10.36
N ILE A 774 -9.04 25.55 -9.09
CA ILE A 774 -9.50 26.87 -8.69
C ILE A 774 -8.38 27.91 -8.85
N ILE A 775 -7.15 27.54 -8.49
CA ILE A 775 -5.95 28.37 -8.63
C ILE A 775 -5.17 27.86 -9.84
N GLU A 776 -5.20 28.63 -10.93
CA GLU A 776 -4.71 28.20 -12.24
C GLU A 776 -3.20 28.29 -12.44
N GLN A 777 -2.52 29.14 -11.67
CA GLN A 777 -1.08 29.37 -11.79
C GLN A 777 -0.43 29.39 -10.41
N MET A 778 0.55 28.51 -10.23
CA MET A 778 1.32 28.34 -9.01
C MET A 778 2.76 28.07 -9.41
N ASP A 779 3.71 28.72 -8.75
CA ASP A 779 5.12 28.39 -8.92
C ASP A 779 5.41 26.99 -8.35
N ASP A 780 6.45 26.34 -8.89
CA ASP A 780 6.96 25.05 -8.40
C ASP A 780 7.29 25.09 -6.89
N GLY A 781 7.04 24.00 -6.17
CA GLY A 781 7.19 23.92 -4.72
C GLY A 781 6.00 24.44 -3.91
N ILE A 782 4.97 25.01 -4.56
CA ILE A 782 3.68 25.22 -3.92
C ILE A 782 2.80 23.98 -4.11
N TYR A 783 2.33 23.41 -3.00
CA TYR A 783 1.33 22.32 -3.01
C TYR A 783 0.02 22.79 -2.40
N LYS A 784 -1.07 22.15 -2.84
CA LYS A 784 -2.41 22.41 -2.31
C LYS A 784 -3.23 21.15 -2.13
N TYR A 785 -4.06 21.15 -1.09
CA TYR A 785 -5.13 20.17 -0.89
C TYR A 785 -6.45 20.89 -0.67
N GLU A 786 -7.51 20.34 -1.26
CA GLU A 786 -8.85 20.89 -1.16
C GLU A 786 -9.69 20.06 -0.19
N ARG A 787 -10.47 20.74 0.65
CA ARG A 787 -11.48 20.14 1.50
C ARG A 787 -12.79 20.88 1.31
N GLU A 788 -13.90 20.22 1.54
CA GLU A 788 -15.21 20.83 1.32
C GLU A 788 -16.25 20.41 2.35
N ASN A 789 -17.24 21.27 2.52
CA ASN A 789 -18.51 20.97 3.20
C ASN A 789 -19.67 21.43 2.30
N ASP A 790 -20.89 21.50 2.82
CA ASP A 790 -22.06 21.86 2.01
C ASP A 790 -21.99 23.29 1.45
N ASP A 791 -21.32 24.21 2.14
CA ASP A 791 -21.31 25.64 1.82
C ASP A 791 -20.04 26.13 1.12
N PHE A 792 -18.89 25.51 1.40
CA PHE A 792 -17.58 26.04 1.03
C PHE A 792 -16.61 24.95 0.54
N VAL A 793 -15.69 25.38 -0.33
CA VAL A 793 -14.44 24.70 -0.62
C VAL A 793 -13.30 25.47 0.05
N TYR A 794 -12.51 24.76 0.85
CA TYR A 794 -11.32 25.24 1.54
C TYR A 794 -10.08 24.73 0.80
N ILE A 795 -9.18 25.64 0.44
CA ILE A 795 -7.95 25.34 -0.27
C ILE A 795 -6.78 25.61 0.68
N PHE A 796 -6.14 24.55 1.14
CA PHE A 796 -4.96 24.59 1.98
C PHE A 796 -3.74 24.67 1.07
N ILE A 797 -3.00 25.78 1.11
CA ILE A 797 -1.89 26.05 0.20
C ILE A 797 -0.63 26.28 1.02
N ALA A 798 0.47 25.65 0.64
CA ALA A 798 1.75 25.88 1.30
C ALA A 798 2.92 25.88 0.33
N ASN A 799 3.91 26.73 0.63
CA ASN A 799 5.22 26.73 0.00
C ASN A 799 6.13 25.77 0.74
N MET A 800 6.43 24.63 0.12
CA MET A 800 7.36 23.65 0.67
C MET A 800 8.82 23.93 0.32
N SER A 801 9.08 24.94 -0.53
CA SER A 801 10.43 25.28 -0.97
C SER A 801 11.12 26.31 -0.06
N ASP A 802 12.45 26.34 -0.17
CA ASP A 802 13.36 27.25 0.53
C ASP A 802 13.40 28.68 -0.06
N LYS A 803 12.62 28.92 -1.10
CA LYS A 803 12.59 30.20 -1.85
C LYS A 803 11.19 30.77 -1.83
N SER A 804 11.08 32.09 -1.95
CA SER A 804 9.78 32.71 -2.16
C SER A 804 9.16 32.22 -3.47
N ARG A 805 7.85 32.04 -3.43
CA ARG A 805 7.03 31.52 -4.53
C ARG A 805 5.76 32.31 -4.64
N ASN A 806 5.12 32.26 -5.79
CA ASN A 806 3.90 32.99 -6.06
C ASN A 806 2.78 32.06 -6.52
N ILE A 807 1.58 32.51 -6.25
CA ILE A 807 0.37 32.01 -6.91
C ILE A 807 -0.35 33.19 -7.55
N ARG A 808 -1.12 32.92 -8.59
CA ARG A 808 -2.02 33.90 -9.19
C ARG A 808 -3.46 33.56 -8.85
N VAL A 809 -4.16 34.52 -8.26
CA VAL A 809 -5.59 34.45 -7.98
C VAL A 809 -6.32 35.24 -9.05
N ASP A 810 -7.09 34.56 -9.90
CA ASP A 810 -7.80 35.18 -11.03
C ASP A 810 -9.31 35.35 -10.79
N LYS A 811 -9.85 34.78 -9.71
CA LYS A 811 -11.29 34.83 -9.38
C LYS A 811 -11.60 35.86 -8.32
N GLU A 812 -12.64 36.66 -8.55
CA GLU A 812 -13.24 37.52 -7.52
C GLU A 812 -14.01 36.67 -6.50
N ASN A 813 -14.03 37.10 -5.23
CA ASN A 813 -14.72 36.45 -4.10
C ASN A 813 -14.06 35.21 -3.47
N ILE A 814 -12.75 35.01 -3.67
CA ILE A 814 -11.97 34.15 -2.77
C ILE A 814 -11.83 34.86 -1.42
N LEU A 815 -12.08 34.14 -0.33
CA LEU A 815 -11.93 34.62 1.03
C LEU A 815 -10.71 33.97 1.69
N ASN A 816 -10.14 34.61 2.70
CA ASN A 816 -9.23 33.95 3.63
C ASN A 816 -9.99 33.21 4.75
N GLU A 817 -9.27 32.60 5.67
CA GLU A 817 -9.86 31.88 6.82
C GLU A 817 -10.73 32.77 7.74
N ASN A 818 -10.49 34.09 7.75
CA ASN A 818 -11.25 35.08 8.53
C ASN A 818 -12.45 35.67 7.76
N ASN A 819 -12.79 35.11 6.60
CA ASN A 819 -13.83 35.59 5.68
C ASN A 819 -13.56 36.98 5.07
N GLU A 820 -12.31 37.43 5.03
CA GLU A 820 -11.91 38.66 4.34
C GLU A 820 -11.62 38.37 2.88
N LYS A 821 -11.97 39.29 1.98
CA LYS A 821 -11.74 39.12 0.53
C LYS A 821 -10.24 39.14 0.22
N ILE A 822 -9.80 38.18 -0.58
CA ILE A 822 -8.47 38.13 -1.17
C ILE A 822 -8.51 38.88 -2.51
N SER A 823 -7.57 39.80 -2.71
CA SER A 823 -7.46 40.56 -3.96
C SER A 823 -7.10 39.66 -5.13
N VAL A 824 -7.65 39.96 -6.32
CA VAL A 824 -7.19 39.36 -7.58
C VAL A 824 -5.74 39.81 -7.85
N GLY A 825 -4.91 38.91 -8.36
CA GLY A 825 -3.52 39.19 -8.73
C GLY A 825 -2.51 38.20 -8.15
N LEU A 826 -1.26 38.63 -8.09
CA LEU A 826 -0.13 37.83 -7.63
C LEU A 826 -0.04 37.85 -6.10
N HIS A 827 0.05 36.68 -5.48
CA HIS A 827 0.23 36.52 -4.03
C HIS A 827 1.55 35.82 -3.74
N LYS A 828 2.41 36.50 -2.99
CA LYS A 828 3.70 35.96 -2.56
C LYS A 828 3.55 35.08 -1.32
N PHE A 829 4.18 33.92 -1.35
CA PHE A 829 4.42 33.00 -0.25
C PHE A 829 5.92 32.99 0.04
N GLU A 830 6.30 33.40 1.25
CA GLU A 830 7.68 33.26 1.70
C GLU A 830 8.03 31.77 1.89
N PRO A 831 9.33 31.41 1.95
CA PRO A 831 9.74 30.04 2.25
C PRO A 831 8.98 29.49 3.47
N TYR A 832 8.47 28.27 3.32
CA TYR A 832 7.79 27.55 4.40
C TYR A 832 6.57 28.26 5.02
N THR A 833 5.84 29.02 4.21
CA THR A 833 4.56 29.65 4.63
C THR A 833 3.35 28.94 4.04
N TYR A 834 2.23 29.06 4.73
CA TYR A 834 0.95 28.45 4.35
C TYR A 834 -0.23 29.40 4.54
N ARG A 835 -1.31 29.19 3.79
CA ARG A 835 -2.57 29.94 3.90
C ARG A 835 -3.76 29.03 3.60
N ILE A 836 -4.93 29.37 4.16
CA ILE A 836 -6.20 28.74 3.82
C ILE A 836 -7.04 29.76 3.05
N PHE A 837 -7.43 29.38 1.84
CA PHE A 837 -8.40 30.13 1.04
C PHE A 837 -9.76 29.43 1.12
N LYS A 838 -10.84 30.19 0.99
CA LYS A 838 -12.21 29.72 1.15
C LYS A 838 -13.08 30.27 0.04
N ILE A 839 -13.88 29.41 -0.58
CA ILE A 839 -14.74 29.76 -1.72
C ILE A 839 -16.12 29.22 -1.48
N LYS A 840 -17.13 30.07 -1.64
CA LYS A 840 -18.53 29.67 -1.47
C LYS A 840 -18.95 28.81 -2.65
N LYS A 841 -19.57 27.66 -2.39
CA LYS A 841 -20.17 26.83 -3.43
C LYS A 841 -21.36 27.57 -4.04
N GLU A 842 -21.43 27.60 -5.36
CA GLU A 842 -22.65 28.01 -6.05
C GLU A 842 -23.72 26.96 -5.74
N ARG A 843 -24.87 27.39 -5.21
CA ARG A 843 -26.01 26.48 -5.00
C ARG A 843 -26.44 25.99 -6.38
N LYS A 844 -26.20 24.71 -6.67
CA LYS A 844 -26.68 24.04 -7.87
C LYS A 844 -28.20 23.99 -7.92
#